data_AF-A0A6I4Q952-F1
#
_entry.id   AF-A0A6I4Q952-F1
#
_cell.length_a   1.000
_cell.length_b   1.000
_cell.length_c   1.000
_cell.angle_alpha   90.00
_cell.angle_beta   90.00
_cell.angle_gamma   90.00
#
_symmetry.space_group_name_H-M   'P 1'
#
loop_
_entity.id
_entity.type
_entity.pdbx_description
1 polymer ?
#
loop_
_entity_poly.entity_id
_entity_poly.type
_entity_poly.pdbx_seq_one_letter_code
_entity_poly.pdbx_strand_id
1 'polypeptide(L)'
;MLLVRGREYLAQYPNFTLVGREHDLERISSILIRKSSNSLLLTGPAGVGVSMLTLGLQAIKSSPDTPFDLIVKKLFWLNCDALFSSGDSAKINNEFQSILKKLKQTPESVLIITDTANFLEGAHNTGNAHFINALNNADKSSNFQVILEVRDDKLSSVLKASTKMPELYTLYDVKEPVGDDLKAIVSVVAKDLSEHHKIQITEDAIDEAIHLTSKYRDSLGLGGAQPQRAISLLDRALASYRQLTHKQHPKIVELMDKIAKSTNEVEQQDLQQQLEQWQKDWQELKSEINKTYQYQRDAETLRFQLQDEITQLQEEEDNSNNSQPTTIKTFAQFTAGGFDSPAVAKLKEKIRQIDTEIAQNNNQHQKLVMLANKDLRLNRQEVITEFSKVSGIPANKLDENEVENLINLEANLLSRIFGQDSIVKHVANSVKVAKVDELEESGPAMSYLFLGPSGVGKTEMAKALAKYVYGDEKSLVRFDMSEYMEKHAVAKLIGAPPGYEGFEAGGILTNSVRAKPVGIYLFDEIEKAHPDVFNIFLQILSDGRLTDNVGRTVDFSDIMIIMTSNIGQPYYLDPNLTDEEARGLATNELNNTYRSELLNRFNGRENILHFKRLPMEVIEQIICREINKLNQAYQHRGFTIEISDSSISAFCHDHYDLIRGARGLPGYIKTNIRPFIVNHILQNPNDKGIFSAVYNQQTHSFDMTFCKI
;
A
#
# COMPACT_ATOMS: atom_id res chain seq x y z
N MET A 1 22.23 -10.94 -30.66
CA MET A 1 22.56 -12.38 -30.62
C MET A 1 21.35 -13.12 -30.07
N LEU A 2 20.82 -14.13 -30.77
CA LEU A 2 19.53 -14.76 -30.41
C LEU A 2 19.62 -15.75 -29.23
N LEU A 3 20.79 -16.36 -29.04
CA LEU A 3 21.04 -17.36 -28.00
C LEU A 3 22.22 -16.88 -27.16
N VAL A 4 22.00 -16.58 -25.88
CA VAL A 4 23.02 -16.08 -24.96
C VAL A 4 23.52 -17.23 -24.09
N ARG A 5 24.84 -17.41 -23.99
CA ARG A 5 25.41 -18.49 -23.15
C ARG A 5 25.26 -18.13 -21.68
N GLY A 6 25.06 -19.11 -20.80
CA GLY A 6 24.87 -18.83 -19.38
C GLY A 6 25.97 -18.01 -18.72
N ARG A 7 27.24 -18.19 -19.10
CA ARG A 7 28.34 -17.35 -18.59
C ARG A 7 28.23 -15.89 -19.04
N GLU A 8 27.80 -15.66 -20.28
CA GLU A 8 27.59 -14.32 -20.85
C GLU A 8 26.34 -13.65 -20.24
N TYR A 9 25.31 -14.45 -19.96
CA TYR A 9 24.10 -13.99 -19.29
C TYR A 9 24.39 -13.61 -17.82
N LEU A 10 25.09 -14.47 -17.08
CA LEU A 10 25.51 -14.19 -15.70
C LEU A 10 26.48 -12.99 -15.60
N ALA A 11 27.34 -12.77 -16.60
CA ALA A 11 28.25 -11.64 -16.63
C ALA A 11 27.53 -10.27 -16.68
N GLN A 12 26.25 -10.23 -17.05
CA GLN A 12 25.42 -9.02 -16.95
C GLN A 12 25.06 -8.67 -15.50
N TYR A 13 25.27 -9.61 -14.57
CA TYR A 13 24.99 -9.50 -13.14
C TYR A 13 26.24 -9.84 -12.31
N PRO A 14 27.30 -9.01 -12.34
CA PRO A 14 28.61 -9.35 -11.80
C PRO A 14 28.65 -9.63 -10.29
N ASN A 15 27.71 -9.05 -9.52
CA ASN A 15 27.60 -9.22 -8.07
C ASN A 15 26.50 -10.20 -7.65
N PHE A 16 25.91 -10.93 -8.61
CA PHE A 16 24.77 -11.79 -8.32
C PHE A 16 25.14 -12.95 -7.41
N THR A 17 24.40 -13.08 -6.30
CA THR A 17 24.44 -14.22 -5.40
C THR A 17 23.01 -14.62 -5.08
N LEU A 18 22.68 -15.91 -5.27
CA LEU A 18 21.39 -16.44 -4.84
C LEU A 18 21.47 -16.88 -3.38
N VAL A 19 20.51 -16.46 -2.57
CA VAL A 19 20.41 -16.77 -1.13
C VAL A 19 18.97 -17.13 -0.77
N GLY A 20 18.76 -17.91 0.30
CA GLY A 20 17.42 -18.22 0.84
C GLY A 20 16.54 -19.02 -0.13
N ARG A 21 17.18 -19.75 -1.05
CA ARG A 21 16.57 -20.47 -2.19
C ARG A 21 17.29 -21.79 -2.50
N GLU A 22 18.05 -22.30 -1.54
CA GLU A 22 18.89 -23.49 -1.66
C GLU A 22 18.02 -24.73 -1.94
N HIS A 23 16.91 -24.89 -1.22
CA HIS A 23 15.96 -25.98 -1.43
C HIS A 23 15.33 -25.95 -2.84
N ASP A 24 15.01 -24.76 -3.36
CA ASP A 24 14.49 -24.59 -4.72
C ASP A 24 15.52 -25.02 -5.77
N LEU A 25 16.79 -24.62 -5.60
CA LEU A 25 17.88 -25.04 -6.49
C LEU A 25 18.12 -26.55 -6.46
N GLU A 26 18.15 -27.16 -5.28
CA GLU A 26 18.31 -28.61 -5.14
C GLU A 26 17.19 -29.35 -5.87
N ARG A 27 15.95 -28.86 -5.72
CA ARG A 27 14.79 -29.47 -6.36
C ARG A 27 14.85 -29.34 -7.88
N ILE A 28 15.17 -28.15 -8.40
CA ILE A 28 15.33 -27.89 -9.84
C ILE A 28 16.46 -28.77 -10.42
N SER A 29 17.62 -28.81 -9.75
CA SER A 29 18.75 -29.65 -10.14
C SER A 29 18.34 -31.12 -10.20
N SER A 30 17.62 -31.62 -9.18
CA SER A 30 17.14 -33.01 -9.14
C SER A 30 16.22 -33.36 -10.32
N ILE A 31 15.45 -32.39 -10.83
CA ILE A 31 14.56 -32.57 -11.98
C ILE A 31 15.38 -32.66 -13.27
N LEU A 32 16.35 -31.76 -13.46
CA LEU A 32 17.20 -31.73 -14.66
C LEU A 32 18.10 -32.97 -14.81
N ILE A 33 18.35 -33.71 -13.73
CA ILE A 33 19.15 -34.95 -13.75
C ILE A 33 18.28 -36.18 -14.09
N ARG A 34 16.95 -36.07 -14.07
CA ARG A 34 16.07 -37.21 -14.37
C ARG A 34 16.25 -37.72 -15.81
N LYS A 35 15.95 -39.01 -15.99
CA LYS A 35 15.92 -39.67 -17.31
C LYS A 35 14.72 -39.25 -18.17
N SER A 36 13.59 -38.96 -17.56
CA SER A 36 12.34 -38.59 -18.22
C SER A 36 11.65 -37.45 -17.49
N SER A 37 10.86 -36.66 -18.21
CA SER A 37 10.16 -35.46 -17.69
C SER A 37 11.14 -34.53 -16.95
N ASN A 38 12.31 -34.36 -17.57
CA ASN A 38 13.47 -33.65 -17.04
C ASN A 38 13.60 -32.22 -17.59
N SER A 39 12.59 -31.78 -18.33
CA SER A 39 12.31 -30.39 -18.63
C SER A 39 11.37 -29.81 -17.58
N LEU A 40 11.43 -28.50 -17.40
CA LEU A 40 10.87 -27.81 -16.25
C LEU A 40 9.90 -26.74 -16.70
N LEU A 41 8.72 -26.72 -16.09
CA LEU A 41 7.79 -25.60 -16.17
C LEU A 41 7.82 -24.89 -14.81
N LEU A 42 8.45 -23.73 -14.79
CA LEU A 42 8.80 -22.97 -13.60
C LEU A 42 7.76 -21.87 -13.41
N THR A 43 6.97 -21.95 -12.34
CA THR A 43 5.86 -21.03 -12.11
C THR A 43 5.89 -20.40 -10.74
N GLY A 44 5.18 -19.29 -10.58
CA GLY A 44 5.09 -18.58 -9.32
C GLY A 44 4.45 -17.19 -9.46
N PRO A 45 4.10 -16.56 -8.32
CA PRO A 45 3.56 -15.21 -8.31
C PRO A 45 4.58 -14.17 -8.83
N ALA A 46 4.09 -13.08 -9.41
CA ALA A 46 4.94 -12.01 -9.90
C ALA A 46 5.79 -11.41 -8.76
N GLY A 47 7.11 -11.33 -8.97
CA GLY A 47 8.06 -10.81 -7.98
C GLY A 47 8.59 -11.84 -6.98
N VAL A 48 8.21 -13.13 -7.08
CA VAL A 48 8.70 -14.17 -6.15
C VAL A 48 10.18 -14.56 -6.39
N GLY A 49 10.71 -14.24 -7.57
CA GLY A 49 12.11 -14.51 -7.95
C GLY A 49 12.33 -15.73 -8.85
N VAL A 50 11.35 -16.14 -9.66
CA VAL A 50 11.46 -17.30 -10.58
C VAL A 50 12.72 -17.21 -11.47
N SER A 51 12.92 -16.09 -12.15
CA SER A 51 14.09 -15.90 -13.04
C SER A 51 15.42 -15.85 -12.28
N MET A 52 15.40 -15.52 -10.98
CA MET A 52 16.60 -15.55 -10.15
C MET A 52 17.04 -16.99 -9.85
N LEU A 53 16.12 -17.97 -9.88
CA LEU A 53 16.47 -19.39 -9.71
C LEU A 53 17.26 -19.94 -10.90
N THR A 54 16.87 -19.59 -12.14
CA THR A 54 17.60 -20.03 -13.33
C THR A 54 18.98 -19.37 -13.45
N LEU A 55 19.09 -18.10 -13.03
CA LEU A 55 20.38 -17.42 -12.90
C LEU A 55 21.23 -18.03 -11.77
N GLY A 56 20.62 -18.35 -10.62
CA GLY A 56 21.22 -19.08 -9.51
C GLY A 56 21.78 -20.44 -9.91
N LEU A 57 21.04 -21.17 -10.74
CA LEU A 57 21.46 -22.46 -11.29
C LEU A 57 22.75 -22.33 -12.12
N GLN A 58 22.96 -21.21 -12.81
CA GLN A 58 24.20 -20.93 -13.54
C GLN A 58 25.33 -20.48 -12.61
N ALA A 59 25.03 -19.66 -11.60
CA ALA A 59 26.00 -19.15 -10.65
C ALA A 59 26.62 -20.27 -9.79
N ILE A 60 25.77 -21.17 -9.28
CA ILE A 60 26.20 -22.25 -8.39
C ILE A 60 27.14 -23.25 -9.07
N LYS A 61 27.17 -23.32 -10.41
CA LYS A 61 28.07 -24.21 -11.16
C LYS A 61 29.56 -24.03 -10.86
N SER A 62 29.95 -22.87 -10.33
CA SER A 62 31.33 -22.60 -9.93
C SER A 62 31.62 -23.00 -8.47
N SER A 63 30.60 -23.39 -7.71
CA SER A 63 30.71 -23.82 -6.31
C SER A 63 31.28 -25.24 -6.19
N PRO A 64 32.14 -25.52 -5.18
CA PRO A 64 32.67 -26.86 -4.94
C PRO A 64 31.61 -27.93 -4.64
N ASP A 65 30.50 -27.54 -4.00
CA ASP A 65 29.46 -28.47 -3.55
C ASP A 65 28.44 -28.84 -4.64
N THR A 66 28.62 -28.32 -5.85
CA THR A 66 27.68 -28.54 -6.95
C THR A 66 27.80 -29.94 -7.53
N PRO A 67 26.70 -30.68 -7.70
CA PRO A 67 26.72 -32.00 -8.33
C PRO A 67 27.35 -31.97 -9.73
N PHE A 68 28.24 -32.93 -10.02
CA PHE A 68 28.92 -33.02 -11.32
C PHE A 68 27.93 -33.06 -12.49
N ASP A 69 26.77 -33.71 -12.32
CA ASP A 69 25.72 -33.78 -13.34
C ASP A 69 25.18 -32.39 -13.73
N LEU A 70 25.08 -31.46 -12.79
CA LEU A 70 24.67 -30.08 -13.07
C LEU A 70 25.80 -29.27 -13.71
N ILE A 71 27.06 -29.50 -13.29
CA ILE A 71 28.24 -28.80 -13.83
C ILE A 71 28.35 -29.00 -15.35
N VAL A 72 27.99 -30.17 -15.88
CA VAL A 72 28.07 -30.46 -17.32
C VAL A 72 26.97 -29.75 -18.14
N LYS A 73 25.81 -29.40 -17.53
CA LYS A 73 24.65 -28.81 -18.23
C LYS A 73 24.94 -27.43 -18.81
N LYS A 74 24.87 -27.23 -20.12
CA LYS A 74 25.14 -25.94 -20.79
C LYS A 74 23.84 -25.14 -20.90
N LEU A 75 23.71 -24.10 -20.08
CA LEU A 75 22.53 -23.25 -20.05
C LEU A 75 22.60 -22.18 -21.15
N PHE A 76 21.47 -21.96 -21.85
CA PHE A 76 21.32 -20.99 -22.91
C PHE A 76 20.01 -20.22 -22.76
N TRP A 77 20.06 -18.89 -22.78
CA TRP A 77 18.88 -18.04 -22.75
C TRP A 77 18.47 -17.66 -24.16
N LEU A 78 17.17 -17.77 -24.45
CA LEU A 78 16.58 -17.28 -25.70
C LEU A 78 16.28 -15.78 -25.58
N ASN A 79 16.83 -14.98 -26.49
CA ASN A 79 16.43 -13.57 -26.62
C ASN A 79 15.19 -13.49 -27.53
N CYS A 80 14.01 -13.49 -26.92
CA CYS A 80 12.74 -13.44 -27.64
C CYS A 80 12.55 -12.12 -28.42
N ASP A 81 12.95 -10.98 -27.84
CA ASP A 81 12.83 -9.67 -28.49
C ASP A 81 13.63 -9.63 -29.81
N ALA A 82 14.86 -10.12 -29.77
CA ALA A 82 15.70 -10.19 -30.95
C ALA A 82 15.14 -11.18 -31.98
N LEU A 83 14.58 -12.33 -31.53
CA LEU A 83 13.99 -13.33 -32.42
C LEU A 83 12.80 -12.78 -33.20
N PHE A 84 11.91 -12.04 -32.56
CA PHE A 84 10.70 -11.51 -33.21
C PHE A 84 10.88 -10.12 -33.85
N SER A 85 12.04 -9.49 -33.69
CA SER A 85 12.35 -8.12 -34.15
C SER A 85 12.12 -7.88 -35.65
N SER A 86 12.30 -8.90 -36.50
CA SER A 86 12.18 -8.71 -37.96
C SER A 86 10.75 -8.62 -38.45
N GLY A 87 9.76 -9.10 -37.69
CA GLY A 87 8.35 -9.24 -38.12
C GLY A 87 8.11 -10.26 -39.26
N ASP A 88 9.14 -10.57 -40.05
CA ASP A 88 9.10 -11.57 -41.12
C ASP A 88 9.02 -13.00 -40.58
N SER A 89 7.85 -13.61 -40.76
CA SER A 89 7.54 -14.98 -40.34
C SER A 89 8.56 -16.02 -40.83
N ALA A 90 8.99 -15.94 -42.09
CA ALA A 90 9.89 -16.93 -42.69
C ALA A 90 11.30 -16.83 -42.10
N LYS A 91 11.79 -15.61 -41.92
CA LYS A 91 13.08 -15.35 -41.27
C LYS A 91 13.08 -15.85 -39.82
N ILE A 92 12.03 -15.53 -39.06
CA ILE A 92 11.86 -15.96 -37.67
C ILE A 92 11.86 -17.49 -37.57
N ASN A 93 11.12 -18.18 -38.44
CA ASN A 93 11.11 -19.65 -38.49
C ASN A 93 12.49 -20.22 -38.79
N ASN A 94 13.20 -19.68 -39.78
CA ASN A 94 14.54 -20.15 -40.15
C ASN A 94 15.56 -19.95 -39.01
N GLU A 95 15.49 -18.82 -38.32
CA GLU A 95 16.33 -18.53 -37.15
C GLU A 95 16.04 -19.48 -35.98
N PHE A 96 14.76 -19.71 -35.66
CA PHE A 96 14.35 -20.63 -34.60
C PHE A 96 14.76 -22.08 -34.90
N GLN A 97 14.60 -22.56 -36.14
CA GLN A 97 15.06 -23.89 -36.54
C GLN A 97 16.58 -24.02 -36.46
N SER A 98 17.33 -22.97 -36.82
CA SER A 98 18.78 -22.91 -36.67
C SER A 98 19.21 -23.03 -35.20
N ILE A 99 18.48 -22.38 -34.29
CA ILE A 99 18.68 -22.49 -32.83
C ILE A 99 18.46 -23.93 -32.37
N LEU A 100 17.33 -24.55 -32.71
CA LEU A 100 17.04 -25.94 -32.32
C LEU A 100 18.09 -26.92 -32.86
N LYS A 101 18.58 -26.71 -34.08
CA LYS A 101 19.64 -27.54 -34.67
C LYS A 101 20.95 -27.42 -33.88
N LYS A 102 21.36 -26.21 -33.50
CA LYS A 102 22.57 -25.98 -32.69
C LYS A 102 22.47 -26.61 -31.31
N LEU A 103 21.31 -26.51 -30.67
CA LEU A 103 21.07 -27.09 -29.34
C LEU A 103 21.12 -28.63 -29.40
N LYS A 104 20.46 -29.26 -30.39
CA LYS A 104 20.53 -30.72 -30.60
C LYS A 104 21.95 -31.26 -30.83
N GLN A 105 22.82 -30.46 -31.45
CA GLN A 105 24.23 -30.79 -31.68
C GLN A 105 25.12 -30.54 -30.45
N THR A 106 24.57 -29.90 -29.41
CA THR A 106 25.28 -29.55 -28.18
C THR A 106 24.81 -30.45 -27.04
N PRO A 107 25.59 -31.48 -26.66
CA PRO A 107 25.22 -32.36 -25.55
C PRO A 107 25.06 -31.60 -24.25
N GLU A 108 24.11 -32.07 -23.43
CA GLU A 108 23.77 -31.51 -22.12
C GLU A 108 23.28 -30.05 -22.20
N SER A 109 22.71 -29.63 -23.33
CA SER A 109 22.19 -28.26 -23.47
C SER A 109 20.81 -28.09 -22.83
N VAL A 110 20.61 -26.95 -22.17
CA VAL A 110 19.34 -26.55 -21.58
C VAL A 110 18.96 -25.18 -22.13
N LEU A 111 17.80 -25.07 -22.78
CA LEU A 111 17.25 -23.80 -23.22
C LEU A 111 16.36 -23.21 -22.12
N ILE A 112 16.55 -21.93 -21.82
CA ILE A 112 15.74 -21.17 -20.87
C ILE A 112 14.95 -20.12 -21.63
N ILE A 113 13.65 -20.09 -21.41
CA ILE A 113 12.72 -19.07 -21.91
C ILE A 113 12.10 -18.39 -20.68
N THR A 114 12.48 -17.14 -20.42
CA THR A 114 12.13 -16.39 -19.19
C THR A 114 10.70 -15.85 -19.20
N ASP A 115 10.06 -15.75 -20.36
CA ASP A 115 8.64 -15.39 -20.48
C ASP A 115 7.98 -16.22 -21.57
N THR A 116 7.54 -17.42 -21.17
CA THR A 116 6.98 -18.38 -22.13
C THR A 116 5.65 -17.90 -22.70
N ALA A 117 4.86 -17.14 -21.93
CA ALA A 117 3.58 -16.62 -22.41
C ALA A 117 3.81 -15.62 -23.56
N ASN A 118 4.72 -14.66 -23.37
CA ASN A 118 5.09 -13.70 -24.41
C ASN A 118 5.77 -14.37 -25.61
N PHE A 119 6.59 -15.41 -25.39
CA PHE A 119 7.14 -16.21 -26.49
C PHE A 119 6.05 -16.87 -27.34
N LEU A 120 5.04 -17.48 -26.70
CA LEU A 120 3.93 -18.12 -27.42
C LEU A 120 3.06 -17.10 -28.16
N GLU A 121 2.80 -15.94 -27.56
CA GLU A 121 2.05 -14.86 -28.19
C GLU A 121 2.81 -14.27 -29.39
N GLY A 122 4.11 -13.98 -29.24
CA GLY A 122 4.96 -13.51 -30.33
C GLY A 122 5.04 -14.53 -31.47
N ALA A 123 5.14 -15.82 -31.14
CA ALA A 123 5.09 -16.88 -32.14
C ALA A 123 3.73 -16.93 -32.85
N HIS A 124 2.62 -16.81 -32.12
CA HIS A 124 1.28 -16.79 -32.72
C HIS A 124 1.08 -15.59 -33.65
N ASN A 125 1.43 -14.39 -33.19
CA ASN A 125 1.26 -13.13 -33.93
C ASN A 125 2.12 -13.06 -35.20
N THR A 126 3.23 -13.78 -35.24
CA THR A 126 4.12 -13.87 -36.41
C THR A 126 3.82 -15.08 -37.30
N GLY A 127 2.71 -15.80 -37.09
CA GLY A 127 2.32 -16.96 -37.89
C GLY A 127 3.13 -18.23 -37.62
N ASN A 128 3.84 -18.28 -36.49
CA ASN A 128 4.76 -19.34 -36.07
C ASN A 128 4.24 -20.18 -34.89
N ALA A 129 2.92 -20.37 -34.79
CA ALA A 129 2.27 -21.07 -33.67
C ALA A 129 2.78 -22.52 -33.46
N HIS A 130 3.42 -23.14 -34.47
CA HIS A 130 4.02 -24.48 -34.37
C HIS A 130 5.29 -24.55 -33.50
N PHE A 131 5.85 -23.43 -33.07
CA PHE A 131 7.12 -23.38 -32.32
C PHE A 131 7.11 -24.23 -31.05
N ILE A 132 6.02 -24.22 -30.28
CA ILE A 132 5.90 -25.00 -29.05
C ILE A 132 5.98 -26.51 -29.32
N ASN A 133 5.37 -26.95 -30.42
CA ASN A 133 5.41 -28.35 -30.84
C ASN A 133 6.79 -28.72 -31.40
N ALA A 134 7.46 -27.81 -32.11
CA ALA A 134 8.83 -28.03 -32.58
C ALA A 134 9.81 -28.18 -31.40
N LEU A 135 9.62 -27.38 -30.35
CA LEU A 135 10.41 -27.41 -29.13
C LEU A 135 10.15 -28.70 -28.32
N ASN A 136 8.89 -29.10 -28.14
CA ASN A 136 8.52 -30.37 -27.50
C ASN A 136 9.06 -31.61 -28.25
N ASN A 137 9.09 -31.56 -29.58
CA ASN A 137 9.68 -32.63 -30.39
C ASN A 137 11.21 -32.64 -30.29
N ALA A 138 11.85 -31.48 -30.07
CA ALA A 138 13.28 -31.40 -29.85
C ALA A 138 13.68 -31.96 -28.48
N ASP A 139 12.92 -31.64 -27.44
CA ASP A 139 13.09 -32.13 -26.06
C ASP A 139 13.08 -33.67 -25.99
N LYS A 140 12.11 -34.32 -26.64
CA LYS A 140 11.97 -35.79 -26.67
C LYS A 140 13.20 -36.52 -27.23
N SER A 141 14.07 -35.86 -27.99
CA SER A 141 15.28 -36.47 -28.55
C SER A 141 16.42 -36.69 -27.54
N SER A 142 16.20 -36.38 -26.25
CA SER A 142 17.04 -36.70 -25.08
C SER A 142 18.44 -36.04 -24.98
N ASN A 143 18.85 -35.25 -25.97
CA ASN A 143 20.12 -34.50 -25.92
C ASN A 143 19.94 -33.02 -25.51
N PHE A 144 18.71 -32.60 -25.24
CA PHE A 144 18.31 -31.21 -25.09
C PHE A 144 17.16 -31.13 -24.08
N GLN A 145 17.25 -30.17 -23.15
CA GLN A 145 16.23 -29.91 -22.13
C GLN A 145 15.74 -28.46 -22.23
N VAL A 146 14.58 -28.19 -21.65
CA VAL A 146 13.96 -26.87 -21.66
C VAL A 146 13.50 -26.49 -20.25
N ILE A 147 13.77 -25.24 -19.88
CA ILE A 147 13.16 -24.57 -18.73
C ILE A 147 12.27 -23.45 -19.27
N LEU A 148 10.99 -23.51 -18.93
CA LEU A 148 9.97 -22.54 -19.29
C LEU A 148 9.54 -21.78 -18.04
N GLU A 149 9.80 -20.47 -17.98
CA GLU A 149 9.33 -19.61 -16.89
C GLU A 149 7.96 -19.03 -17.26
N VAL A 150 7.01 -19.11 -16.32
CA VAL A 150 5.61 -18.72 -16.51
C VAL A 150 5.02 -18.15 -15.24
N ARG A 151 4.42 -16.97 -15.31
CA ARG A 151 3.64 -16.44 -14.18
C ARG A 151 2.37 -17.25 -13.92
N ASP A 152 1.97 -17.37 -12.65
CA ASP A 152 0.77 -18.12 -12.25
C ASP A 152 -0.49 -17.75 -13.04
N ASP A 153 -0.71 -16.45 -13.26
CA ASP A 153 -1.88 -15.93 -13.99
C ASP A 153 -1.92 -16.33 -15.47
N LYS A 154 -0.78 -16.75 -16.03
CA LYS A 154 -0.65 -17.19 -17.43
C LYS A 154 -0.43 -18.70 -17.57
N LEU A 155 -0.24 -19.44 -16.47
CA LEU A 155 0.05 -20.87 -16.49
C LEU A 155 -0.97 -21.68 -17.29
N SER A 156 -2.25 -21.40 -17.10
CA SER A 156 -3.34 -22.12 -17.79
C SER A 156 -3.27 -21.97 -19.33
N SER A 157 -2.82 -20.82 -19.83
CA SER A 157 -2.67 -20.56 -21.26
C SER A 157 -1.49 -21.34 -21.85
N VAL A 158 -0.37 -21.40 -21.13
CA VAL A 158 0.84 -22.14 -21.56
C VAL A 158 0.58 -23.64 -21.58
N LEU A 159 -0.09 -24.18 -20.55
CA LEU A 159 -0.46 -25.60 -20.50
C LEU A 159 -1.39 -26.02 -21.65
N LYS A 160 -2.27 -25.12 -22.10
CA LYS A 160 -3.16 -25.37 -23.25
C LYS A 160 -2.48 -25.28 -24.60
N ALA A 161 -1.26 -24.74 -24.68
CA ALA A 161 -0.53 -24.57 -25.94
C ALA A 161 -0.13 -25.90 -26.60
N SER A 162 -0.01 -26.99 -25.81
CA SER A 162 0.26 -28.33 -26.35
C SER A 162 -0.23 -29.42 -25.39
N THR A 163 -0.87 -30.46 -25.93
CA THR A 163 -1.36 -31.61 -25.15
C THR A 163 -0.24 -32.42 -24.49
N LYS A 164 1.00 -32.29 -24.97
CA LYS A 164 2.18 -33.01 -24.46
C LYS A 164 2.87 -32.33 -23.27
N MET A 165 2.43 -31.13 -22.87
CA MET A 165 3.04 -30.36 -21.79
C MET A 165 3.17 -31.15 -20.47
N PRO A 166 2.12 -31.82 -19.96
CA PRO A 166 2.19 -32.54 -18.69
C PRO A 166 3.09 -33.78 -18.72
N GLU A 167 3.37 -34.34 -19.91
CA GLU A 167 4.23 -35.51 -20.07
C GLU A 167 5.73 -35.12 -20.11
N LEU A 168 6.03 -33.99 -20.75
CA LEU A 168 7.41 -33.55 -21.01
C LEU A 168 7.97 -32.66 -19.89
N TYR A 169 7.14 -31.86 -19.24
CA TYR A 169 7.57 -30.88 -18.24
C TYR A 169 7.13 -31.27 -16.84
N THR A 170 8.06 -31.23 -15.90
CA THR A 170 7.74 -31.22 -14.48
C THR A 170 7.38 -29.79 -14.07
N LEU A 171 6.16 -29.58 -13.58
CA LEU A 171 5.73 -28.32 -12.99
C LEU A 171 6.43 -28.13 -11.62
N TYR A 172 7.09 -26.99 -11.45
CA TYR A 172 7.63 -26.54 -10.17
C TYR A 172 7.07 -25.16 -9.84
N ASP A 173 6.29 -25.11 -8.76
CA ASP A 173 5.59 -23.92 -8.28
C ASP A 173 6.39 -23.30 -7.13
N VAL A 174 6.99 -22.15 -7.42
CA VAL A 174 7.88 -21.41 -6.54
C VAL A 174 7.05 -20.60 -5.56
N LYS A 175 7.17 -20.95 -4.28
CA LYS A 175 6.47 -20.27 -3.19
C LYS A 175 7.22 -19.03 -2.69
N GLU A 176 6.47 -18.16 -2.03
CA GLU A 176 7.04 -17.04 -1.28
C GLU A 176 7.98 -17.59 -0.19
N PRO A 177 9.19 -17.02 -0.04
CA PRO A 177 10.07 -17.38 1.05
C PRO A 177 9.53 -16.79 2.36
N VAL A 178 9.89 -17.38 3.49
CA VAL A 178 9.44 -16.97 4.83
C VAL A 178 10.61 -17.00 5.81
N GLY A 179 10.46 -16.30 6.95
CA GLY A 179 11.47 -16.31 8.01
C GLY A 179 12.86 -15.87 7.52
N ASP A 180 13.88 -16.64 7.90
CA ASP A 180 15.29 -16.32 7.61
C ASP A 180 15.61 -16.28 6.11
N ASP A 181 14.97 -17.12 5.30
CA ASP A 181 15.17 -17.15 3.85
C ASP A 181 14.74 -15.82 3.20
N LEU A 182 13.57 -15.30 3.63
CA LEU A 182 13.08 -14.00 3.15
C LEU A 182 14.01 -12.87 3.60
N LYS A 183 14.43 -12.88 4.88
CA LYS A 183 15.36 -11.86 5.41
C LYS A 183 16.69 -11.88 4.67
N ALA A 184 17.23 -13.04 4.35
CA ALA A 184 18.46 -13.17 3.57
C ALA A 184 18.34 -12.56 2.17
N ILE A 185 17.25 -12.87 1.45
CA ILE A 185 16.98 -12.34 0.11
C ILE A 185 16.88 -10.81 0.14
N VAL A 186 16.05 -10.26 1.03
CA VAL A 186 15.85 -8.80 1.13
C VAL A 186 17.15 -8.12 1.54
N SER A 187 17.94 -8.72 2.44
CA SER A 187 19.21 -8.15 2.91
C SER A 187 20.27 -8.05 1.81
N VAL A 188 20.34 -9.01 0.89
CA VAL A 188 21.26 -8.93 -0.26
C VAL A 188 20.86 -7.78 -1.18
N VAL A 189 19.58 -7.71 -1.56
CA VAL A 189 19.11 -6.63 -2.45
C VAL A 189 19.17 -5.26 -1.77
N ALA A 190 18.96 -5.19 -0.45
CA ALA A 190 19.11 -3.98 0.34
C ALA A 190 20.54 -3.41 0.24
N LYS A 191 21.58 -4.24 0.12
CA LYS A 191 22.96 -3.75 -0.11
C LYS A 191 23.10 -3.06 -1.46
N ASP A 192 22.54 -3.66 -2.52
CA ASP A 192 22.56 -3.07 -3.86
C ASP A 192 21.79 -1.73 -3.88
N LEU A 193 20.63 -1.66 -3.21
CA LEU A 193 19.87 -0.43 -3.04
C LEU A 193 20.66 0.62 -2.24
N SER A 194 21.33 0.22 -1.17
CA SER A 194 22.18 1.10 -0.36
C SER A 194 23.32 1.69 -1.19
N GLU A 195 23.96 0.88 -2.03
CA GLU A 195 25.01 1.33 -2.95
C GLU A 195 24.47 2.26 -4.04
N HIS A 196 23.28 2.01 -4.57
CA HIS A 196 22.64 2.86 -5.57
C HIS A 196 22.27 4.23 -4.99
N HIS A 197 21.62 4.25 -3.83
CA HIS A 197 21.15 5.47 -3.17
C HIS A 197 22.23 6.20 -2.38
N LYS A 198 23.36 5.54 -2.11
CA LYS A 198 24.45 6.01 -1.24
C LYS A 198 23.97 6.31 0.18
N ILE A 199 22.99 5.56 0.68
CA ILE A 199 22.40 5.69 2.02
C ILE A 199 22.47 4.33 2.70
N GLN A 200 22.95 4.28 3.94
CA GLN A 200 23.02 3.02 4.68
C GLN A 200 21.60 2.57 5.09
N ILE A 201 21.33 1.27 5.04
CA ILE A 201 20.07 0.70 5.51
C ILE A 201 20.37 -0.07 6.79
N THR A 202 19.63 0.21 7.86
CA THR A 202 19.79 -0.49 9.12
C THR A 202 19.01 -1.81 9.14
N GLU A 203 19.40 -2.76 9.99
CA GLU A 203 18.76 -4.08 10.03
C GLU A 203 17.30 -4.00 10.50
N ASP A 204 16.99 -3.11 11.45
CA ASP A 204 15.64 -2.82 11.92
C ASP A 204 14.74 -2.25 10.80
N ALA A 205 15.30 -1.52 9.84
CA ALA A 205 14.55 -1.03 8.68
C ALA A 205 14.16 -2.18 7.74
N ILE A 206 15.04 -3.16 7.55
CA ILE A 206 14.77 -4.36 6.75
C ILE A 206 13.70 -5.21 7.42
N ASP A 207 13.86 -5.46 8.72
CA ASP A 207 12.91 -6.25 9.50
C ASP A 207 11.53 -5.61 9.51
N GLU A 208 11.46 -4.28 9.67
CA GLU A 208 10.18 -3.55 9.62
C GLU A 208 9.55 -3.59 8.22
N ALA A 209 10.34 -3.45 7.16
CA ALA A 209 9.82 -3.56 5.80
C ALA A 209 9.20 -4.94 5.52
N ILE A 210 9.87 -6.00 5.98
CA ILE A 210 9.36 -7.37 5.88
C ILE A 210 8.10 -7.53 6.71
N HIS A 211 8.10 -7.06 7.95
CA HIS A 211 6.97 -7.16 8.87
C HIS A 211 5.71 -6.47 8.29
N LEU A 212 5.82 -5.19 7.91
CA LEU A 212 4.70 -4.42 7.36
C LEU A 212 4.17 -5.02 6.07
N THR A 213 5.05 -5.43 5.16
CA THR A 213 4.63 -6.02 3.87
C THR A 213 4.10 -7.44 4.01
N SER A 214 4.48 -8.16 5.07
CA SER A 214 3.94 -9.49 5.45
C SER A 214 2.57 -9.42 6.09
N LYS A 215 2.36 -8.42 6.96
CA LYS A 215 1.09 -8.14 7.62
C LYS A 215 0.07 -7.59 6.62
N TYR A 216 0.44 -6.58 5.84
CA TYR A 216 -0.47 -5.84 4.96
C TYR A 216 -0.36 -6.22 3.47
N ARG A 217 -0.52 -7.51 3.17
CA ARG A 217 -0.23 -8.12 1.85
C ARG A 217 -0.99 -7.51 0.67
N ASP A 218 -2.21 -7.03 0.92
CA ASP A 218 -3.16 -6.51 -0.09
C ASP A 218 -3.35 -4.99 0.00
N SER A 219 -2.45 -4.28 0.70
CA SER A 219 -2.51 -2.83 0.81
C SER A 219 -2.22 -2.14 -0.53
N LEU A 220 -2.89 -1.00 -0.76
CA LEU A 220 -2.71 -0.18 -1.96
C LEU A 220 -1.23 0.18 -2.15
N GLY A 221 -0.71 -0.06 -3.36
CA GLY A 221 0.65 0.36 -3.75
C GLY A 221 1.78 -0.64 -3.49
N LEU A 222 1.53 -1.76 -2.80
CA LEU A 222 2.50 -2.83 -2.55
C LEU A 222 2.05 -4.15 -3.19
N GLY A 223 1.89 -4.15 -4.52
CA GLY A 223 1.53 -5.35 -5.28
C GLY A 223 2.71 -6.31 -5.47
N GLY A 224 2.41 -7.59 -5.75
CA GLY A 224 3.40 -8.62 -6.02
C GLY A 224 3.72 -9.50 -4.82
N ALA A 225 4.70 -10.39 -4.97
CA ALA A 225 5.07 -11.37 -3.96
C ALA A 225 5.96 -10.79 -2.83
N GLN A 226 6.06 -11.51 -1.70
CA GLN A 226 6.78 -11.07 -0.49
C GLN A 226 8.18 -10.49 -0.68
N PRO A 227 9.12 -11.08 -1.45
CA PRO A 227 10.44 -10.45 -1.55
C PRO A 227 10.36 -9.11 -2.30
N GLN A 228 9.60 -9.04 -3.40
CA GLN A 228 9.45 -7.81 -4.18
C GLN A 228 8.75 -6.69 -3.40
N ARG A 229 7.74 -7.00 -2.58
CA ARG A 229 7.03 -5.99 -1.77
C ARG A 229 7.98 -5.30 -0.78
N ALA A 230 8.75 -6.07 -0.03
CA ALA A 230 9.71 -5.53 0.94
C ALA A 230 10.81 -4.69 0.25
N ILE A 231 11.38 -5.22 -0.84
CA ILE A 231 12.40 -4.51 -1.65
C ILE A 231 11.83 -3.20 -2.20
N SER A 232 10.62 -3.22 -2.75
CA SER A 232 9.98 -2.03 -3.30
C SER A 232 9.69 -0.98 -2.22
N LEU A 233 9.27 -1.39 -1.02
CA LEU A 233 9.07 -0.47 0.09
C LEU A 233 10.38 0.19 0.52
N LEU A 234 11.46 -0.59 0.65
CA LEU A 234 12.80 -0.06 0.97
C LEU A 234 13.31 0.93 -0.07
N ASP A 235 13.17 0.60 -1.36
CA ASP A 235 13.59 1.48 -2.46
C ASP A 235 12.82 2.81 -2.46
N ARG A 236 11.50 2.75 -2.26
CA ARG A 236 10.66 3.94 -2.13
C ARG A 236 11.05 4.77 -0.91
N ALA A 237 11.30 4.12 0.23
CA ALA A 237 11.69 4.80 1.47
C ALA A 237 13.04 5.51 1.29
N LEU A 238 14.01 4.87 0.63
CA LEU A 238 15.30 5.47 0.28
C LEU A 238 15.14 6.67 -0.65
N ALA A 239 14.34 6.55 -1.71
CA ALA A 239 14.12 7.64 -2.66
C ALA A 239 13.45 8.86 -1.98
N SER A 240 12.40 8.59 -1.18
CA SER A 240 11.65 9.57 -0.40
C SER A 240 12.56 10.27 0.63
N TYR A 241 13.32 9.50 1.40
CA TYR A 241 14.26 10.02 2.40
C TYR A 241 15.39 10.84 1.79
N ARG A 242 15.94 10.38 0.67
CA ARG A 242 16.97 11.10 -0.10
C ARG A 242 16.42 12.43 -0.61
N GLN A 243 15.22 12.45 -1.17
CA GLN A 243 14.60 13.67 -1.67
C GLN A 243 14.35 14.69 -0.55
N LEU A 244 13.86 14.24 0.60
CA LEU A 244 13.65 15.10 1.77
C LEU A 244 14.98 15.68 2.27
N THR A 245 16.00 14.83 2.39
CA THR A 245 17.33 15.24 2.82
C THR A 245 17.96 16.28 1.89
N HIS A 246 17.83 16.11 0.57
CA HIS A 246 18.36 17.05 -0.43
C HIS A 246 17.66 18.42 -0.39
N LYS A 247 16.44 18.49 0.14
CA LYS A 247 15.77 19.76 0.46
C LYS A 247 16.34 20.38 1.73
N GLN A 248 16.38 19.61 2.81
CA GLN A 248 16.90 20.03 4.11
C GLN A 248 17.56 18.86 4.82
N HIS A 249 18.83 19.02 5.19
CA HIS A 249 19.60 17.95 5.82
C HIS A 249 19.02 17.58 7.20
N PRO A 250 18.88 16.28 7.56
CA PRO A 250 18.31 15.85 8.84
C PRO A 250 18.99 16.47 10.07
N LYS A 251 20.32 16.70 10.00
CA LYS A 251 21.08 17.37 11.07
C LYS A 251 20.58 18.78 11.39
N ILE A 252 20.13 19.52 10.37
CA ILE A 252 19.59 20.87 10.54
C ILE A 252 18.28 20.79 11.33
N VAL A 253 17.41 19.83 10.99
CA VAL A 253 16.14 19.59 11.71
C VAL A 253 16.42 19.17 13.16
N GLU A 254 17.35 18.24 13.36
CA GLU A 254 17.75 17.78 14.71
C GLU A 254 18.26 18.94 15.59
N LEU A 255 19.09 19.84 15.04
CA LEU A 255 19.61 21.00 15.76
C LEU A 255 18.48 22.00 16.11
N MET A 256 17.56 22.26 15.17
CA MET A 256 16.39 23.11 15.42
C MET A 256 15.53 22.57 16.57
N ASP A 257 15.25 21.26 16.57
CA ASP A 257 14.48 20.61 17.63
C ASP A 257 15.18 20.67 18.99
N LYS A 258 16.51 20.49 19.02
CA LYS A 258 17.30 20.61 20.26
C LYS A 258 17.29 22.02 20.83
N ILE A 259 17.38 23.04 19.97
CA ILE A 259 17.28 24.44 20.38
C ILE A 259 15.90 24.71 21.01
N ALA A 260 14.83 24.23 20.37
CA ALA A 260 13.47 24.40 20.87
C ALA A 260 13.22 23.71 22.22
N LYS A 261 13.90 22.59 22.49
CA LYS A 261 13.77 21.81 23.74
C LYS A 261 14.71 22.25 24.86
N SER A 262 15.84 22.90 24.56
CA SER A 262 16.79 23.33 25.58
C SER A 262 16.23 24.51 26.39
N THR A 263 16.43 24.49 27.70
CA THR A 263 16.03 25.55 28.65
C THR A 263 17.23 26.38 29.12
N ASN A 264 18.45 26.04 28.71
CA ASN A 264 19.69 26.70 29.11
C ASN A 264 20.19 27.65 28.02
N GLU A 265 20.33 28.94 28.34
CA GLU A 265 20.74 29.98 27.38
C GLU A 265 22.12 29.73 26.77
N VAL A 266 23.07 29.16 27.53
CA VAL A 266 24.44 28.90 27.05
C VAL A 266 24.44 27.75 26.04
N GLU A 267 23.67 26.69 26.32
CA GLU A 267 23.53 25.54 25.42
C GLU A 267 22.77 25.93 24.15
N GLN A 268 21.72 26.74 24.27
CA GLN A 268 21.00 27.28 23.11
C GLN A 268 21.94 28.08 22.20
N GLN A 269 22.79 28.96 22.74
CA GLN A 269 23.74 29.74 21.93
C GLN A 269 24.74 28.85 21.19
N ASP A 270 25.28 27.81 21.84
CA ASP A 270 26.19 26.85 21.19
C ASP A 270 25.49 26.08 20.06
N LEU A 271 24.28 25.56 20.31
CA LEU A 271 23.48 24.88 19.30
C LEU A 271 23.10 25.78 18.12
N GLN A 272 22.84 27.06 18.38
CA GLN A 272 22.54 28.06 17.34
C GLN A 272 23.75 28.27 16.42
N GLN A 273 24.96 28.39 16.98
CA GLN A 273 26.20 28.51 16.20
C GLN A 273 26.46 27.26 15.35
N GLN A 274 26.23 26.08 15.92
CA GLN A 274 26.32 24.82 15.16
C GLN A 274 25.31 24.76 14.01
N LEU A 275 24.07 25.21 14.23
CA LEU A 275 23.03 25.26 13.20
C LEU A 275 23.41 26.18 12.04
N GLU A 276 23.90 27.40 12.33
CA GLU A 276 24.33 28.37 11.31
C GLU A 276 25.48 27.81 10.46
N GLN A 277 26.47 27.20 11.12
CA GLN A 277 27.60 26.57 10.42
C GLN A 277 27.13 25.45 9.49
N TRP A 278 26.28 24.54 9.99
CA TRP A 278 25.72 23.45 9.19
C TRP A 278 24.89 23.94 8.01
N GLN A 279 24.08 24.98 8.20
CA GLN A 279 23.28 25.57 7.13
C GLN A 279 24.16 26.15 6.02
N LYS A 280 25.24 26.84 6.39
CA LYS A 280 26.21 27.39 5.44
C LYS A 280 26.92 26.29 4.66
N ASP A 281 27.49 25.30 5.34
CA ASP A 281 28.21 24.19 4.72
C ASP A 281 27.30 23.40 3.76
N TRP A 282 26.04 23.19 4.15
CA TRP A 282 25.05 22.53 3.30
C TRP A 282 24.69 23.34 2.05
N GLN A 283 24.57 24.67 2.17
CA GLN A 283 24.31 25.54 1.01
C GLN A 283 25.50 25.56 0.04
N GLU A 284 26.73 25.60 0.57
CA GLU A 284 27.95 25.53 -0.25
C GLU A 284 28.02 24.21 -1.02
N LEU A 285 27.84 23.08 -0.35
CA LEU A 285 27.83 21.75 -0.98
C LEU A 285 26.75 21.65 -2.06
N LYS A 286 25.53 22.15 -1.80
CA LYS A 286 24.44 22.17 -2.78
C LYS A 286 24.78 23.02 -4.00
N SER A 287 25.47 24.16 -3.80
CA SER A 287 25.95 25.00 -4.89
C SER A 287 26.97 24.27 -5.76
N GLU A 288 27.93 23.56 -5.15
CA GLU A 288 28.94 22.78 -5.87
C GLU A 288 28.35 21.62 -6.67
N ILE A 289 27.39 20.89 -6.09
CA ILE A 289 26.66 19.82 -6.79
C ILE A 289 25.96 20.37 -8.02
N ASN A 290 25.25 21.49 -7.88
CA ASN A 290 24.51 22.13 -8.98
C ASN A 290 25.45 22.63 -10.07
N LYS A 291 26.58 23.24 -9.72
CA LYS A 291 27.60 23.70 -10.70
C LYS A 291 28.17 22.53 -11.49
N THR A 292 28.55 21.45 -10.80
CA THR A 292 29.11 20.25 -11.44
C THR A 292 28.10 19.62 -12.41
N TYR A 293 26.82 19.57 -12.02
CA TYR A 293 25.75 19.09 -12.89
C TYR A 293 25.53 20.00 -14.12
N GLN A 294 25.61 21.31 -13.95
CA GLN A 294 25.54 22.26 -15.07
C GLN A 294 26.69 22.04 -16.06
N TYR A 295 27.93 21.91 -15.58
CA TYR A 295 29.08 21.62 -16.43
C TYR A 295 28.94 20.30 -17.19
N GLN A 296 28.43 19.26 -16.51
CA GLN A 296 28.13 17.99 -17.18
C GLN A 296 27.11 18.16 -18.30
N ARG A 297 25.97 18.80 -18.01
CA ARG A 297 24.88 18.98 -19.00
C ARG A 297 25.35 19.82 -20.19
N ASP A 298 26.12 20.86 -19.95
CA ASP A 298 26.62 21.75 -20.99
C ASP A 298 27.65 21.00 -21.87
N ALA A 299 28.51 20.16 -21.28
CA ALA A 299 29.42 19.27 -22.00
C ALA A 299 28.67 18.21 -22.84
N GLU A 300 27.63 17.56 -22.29
CA GLU A 300 26.77 16.63 -23.03
C GLU A 300 26.08 17.31 -24.21
N THR A 301 25.55 18.52 -24.01
CA THR A 301 24.93 19.32 -25.07
C THR A 301 25.92 19.62 -26.20
N LEU A 302 27.14 20.03 -25.85
CA LEU A 302 28.20 20.28 -26.83
C LEU A 302 28.58 19.00 -27.57
N ARG A 303 28.70 17.87 -26.87
CA ARG A 303 28.98 16.56 -27.46
C ARG A 303 27.94 16.21 -28.53
N PHE A 304 26.65 16.40 -28.25
CA PHE A 304 25.58 16.17 -29.21
C PHE A 304 25.68 17.09 -30.43
N GLN A 305 25.92 18.39 -30.22
CA GLN A 305 26.10 19.36 -31.32
C GLN A 305 27.26 18.96 -32.25
N LEU A 306 28.42 18.59 -31.69
CA LEU A 306 29.57 18.16 -32.50
C LEU A 306 29.28 16.85 -33.25
N GLN A 307 28.44 15.99 -32.69
CA GLN A 307 28.06 14.73 -33.33
C GLN A 307 27.08 14.97 -34.50
N ASP A 308 26.17 15.93 -34.38
CA ASP A 308 25.32 16.41 -35.47
C ASP A 308 26.17 17.07 -36.57
N GLU A 309 27.16 17.89 -36.22
CA GLU A 309 28.11 18.49 -37.17
C GLU A 309 28.91 17.43 -37.95
N ILE A 310 29.38 16.36 -37.28
CA ILE A 310 30.05 15.25 -37.96
C ILE A 310 29.10 14.58 -38.97
N THR A 311 27.85 14.35 -38.57
CA THR A 311 26.85 13.71 -39.43
C THR A 311 26.57 14.56 -40.67
N GLN A 312 26.40 15.87 -40.51
CA GLN A 312 26.22 16.81 -41.62
C GLN A 312 27.43 16.83 -42.57
N LEU A 313 28.65 16.91 -42.03
CA LEU A 313 29.87 16.90 -42.86
C LEU A 313 30.02 15.59 -43.64
N GLN A 314 29.69 14.46 -43.03
CA GLN A 314 29.72 13.16 -43.70
C GLN A 314 28.67 13.07 -44.81
N GLU A 315 27.46 13.58 -44.58
CA GLU A 315 26.42 13.68 -45.61
C GLU A 315 26.82 14.61 -46.77
N GLU A 316 27.45 15.76 -46.48
CA GLU A 316 27.97 16.69 -47.50
C GLU A 316 29.10 16.06 -48.33
N GLU A 317 30.00 15.30 -47.70
CA GLU A 317 31.09 14.57 -48.36
C GLU A 317 30.56 13.43 -49.25
N ASP A 318 29.57 12.67 -48.77
CA ASP A 318 28.92 11.60 -49.53
C ASP A 318 28.13 12.14 -50.74
N ASN A 319 27.43 13.27 -50.57
CA ASN A 319 26.72 13.96 -51.65
C ASN A 319 27.69 14.55 -52.69
N SER A 320 28.83 15.09 -52.26
CA SER A 320 29.87 15.62 -53.14
C SER A 320 30.59 14.51 -53.93
N ASN A 321 30.83 13.34 -53.30
CA ASN A 321 31.45 12.18 -53.93
C ASN A 321 30.54 11.47 -54.96
N ASN A 322 29.22 11.66 -54.89
CA ASN A 322 28.28 11.19 -55.90
C ASN A 322 28.24 12.06 -57.18
N SER A 323 28.93 13.21 -57.20
CA SER A 323 28.90 14.19 -58.29
C SER A 323 30.08 14.08 -59.29
N GLN A 324 31.03 13.16 -59.10
CA GLN A 324 32.13 12.90 -60.06
C GLN A 324 31.99 11.54 -60.79
N PRO A 325 32.34 11.46 -62.10
CA PRO A 325 32.17 10.24 -62.88
C PRO A 325 33.13 9.11 -62.44
N THR A 326 32.62 7.90 -62.60
CA THR A 326 33.02 6.58 -62.09
C THR A 326 34.44 6.06 -62.35
N THR A 327 35.39 6.85 -62.87
CA THR A 327 36.68 6.34 -63.34
C THR A 327 37.80 6.32 -62.28
N ILE A 328 37.62 6.94 -61.11
CA ILE A 328 38.64 7.02 -60.03
C ILE A 328 38.27 6.16 -58.80
N LYS A 329 37.13 5.45 -58.84
CA LYS A 329 36.65 4.67 -57.67
C LYS A 329 37.51 3.45 -57.31
N THR A 330 38.36 2.96 -58.23
CA THR A 330 39.02 1.66 -58.06
C THR A 330 40.36 1.67 -57.31
N PHE A 331 41.01 2.82 -57.12
CA PHE A 331 42.34 2.87 -56.46
C PHE A 331 42.29 3.32 -54.99
N ALA A 332 41.33 4.16 -54.60
CA ALA A 332 41.19 4.64 -53.21
C ALA A 332 40.49 3.64 -52.27
N GLN A 333 39.75 2.67 -52.83
CA GLN A 333 38.92 1.73 -52.05
C GLN A 333 39.71 0.51 -51.51
N PHE A 334 40.96 0.32 -51.92
CA PHE A 334 41.79 -0.84 -51.55
C PHE A 334 42.74 -0.61 -50.36
N THR A 335 42.85 0.62 -49.84
CA THR A 335 43.54 0.89 -48.56
C THR A 335 42.53 0.95 -47.42
N ALA A 336 42.43 -0.15 -46.68
CA ALA A 336 41.48 -0.40 -45.59
C ALA A 336 41.72 0.45 -44.33
N GLY A 337 41.40 1.73 -44.43
CA GLY A 337 41.34 2.68 -43.32
C GLY A 337 40.91 4.01 -43.89
N GLY A 338 39.60 4.23 -44.03
CA GLY A 338 39.05 5.50 -44.50
C GLY A 338 39.64 6.63 -43.67
N PHE A 339 40.42 7.50 -44.29
CA PHE A 339 40.88 8.70 -43.63
C PHE A 339 39.66 9.60 -43.49
N ASP A 340 39.20 9.78 -42.25
CA ASP A 340 38.29 10.87 -41.93
C ASP A 340 38.89 12.16 -42.51
N SER A 341 38.03 12.98 -43.12
CA SER A 341 38.41 14.34 -43.51
C SER A 341 39.07 15.06 -42.33
N PRO A 342 40.09 15.90 -42.54
CA PRO A 342 40.76 16.63 -41.46
C PRO A 342 39.79 17.40 -40.55
N ALA A 343 38.63 17.83 -41.09
CA ALA A 343 37.55 18.45 -40.33
C ALA A 343 36.85 17.45 -39.40
N VAL A 344 36.44 16.28 -39.92
CA VAL A 344 35.81 15.20 -39.14
C VAL A 344 36.76 14.65 -38.08
N ALA A 345 38.04 14.43 -38.42
CA ALA A 345 39.05 13.98 -37.47
C ALA A 345 39.25 14.96 -36.30
N LYS A 346 39.22 16.27 -36.58
CA LYS A 346 39.32 17.33 -35.56
C LYS A 346 38.09 17.37 -34.65
N LEU A 347 36.89 17.16 -35.19
CA LEU A 347 35.66 17.07 -34.40
C LEU A 347 35.62 15.81 -33.53
N LYS A 348 36.06 14.65 -34.06
CA LYS A 348 36.18 13.41 -33.28
C LYS A 348 37.16 13.56 -32.11
N GLU A 349 38.29 14.24 -32.29
CA GLU A 349 39.22 14.50 -31.19
C GLU A 349 38.61 15.44 -30.12
N LYS A 350 37.84 16.46 -30.54
CA LYS A 350 37.08 17.30 -29.59
C LYS A 350 36.04 16.49 -28.82
N ILE A 351 35.28 15.61 -29.49
CA ILE A 351 34.33 14.72 -28.82
C ILE A 351 35.05 13.84 -27.80
N ARG A 352 36.23 13.30 -28.12
CA ARG A 352 37.01 12.50 -27.17
C ARG A 352 37.42 13.31 -25.93
N GLN A 353 37.82 14.57 -26.10
CA GLN A 353 38.13 15.48 -24.99
C GLN A 353 36.88 15.74 -24.13
N ILE A 354 35.74 16.01 -24.76
CA ILE A 354 34.47 16.23 -24.07
C ILE A 354 33.99 14.95 -23.35
N ASP A 355 34.15 13.76 -23.95
CA ASP A 355 33.84 12.49 -23.29
C ASP A 355 34.69 12.28 -22.03
N THR A 356 35.96 12.68 -22.05
CA THR A 356 36.79 12.66 -20.83
C THR A 356 36.34 13.67 -19.78
N GLU A 357 35.91 14.86 -20.20
CA GLU A 357 35.35 15.89 -19.31
C GLU A 357 34.03 15.42 -18.68
N ILE A 358 33.12 14.85 -19.47
CA ILE A 358 31.87 14.26 -19.00
C ILE A 358 32.15 13.15 -17.98
N ALA A 359 33.13 12.27 -18.23
CA ALA A 359 33.50 11.21 -17.30
C ALA A 359 34.06 11.78 -15.97
N GLN A 360 34.88 12.84 -16.04
CA GLN A 360 35.41 13.52 -14.86
C GLN A 360 34.31 14.22 -14.06
N ASN A 361 33.44 14.97 -14.73
CA ASN A 361 32.31 15.67 -14.13
C ASN A 361 31.34 14.68 -13.46
N ASN A 362 31.06 13.55 -14.10
CA ASN A 362 30.26 12.48 -13.52
C ASN A 362 30.88 11.91 -12.23
N ASN A 363 32.19 11.63 -12.25
CA ASN A 363 32.90 11.12 -11.07
C ASN A 363 32.90 12.13 -9.92
N GLN A 364 33.15 13.42 -10.23
CA GLN A 364 33.09 14.50 -9.25
C GLN A 364 31.67 14.66 -8.67
N HIS A 365 30.65 14.65 -9.52
CA HIS A 365 29.26 14.73 -9.09
C HIS A 365 28.90 13.56 -8.14
N GLN A 366 29.28 12.33 -8.50
CA GLN A 366 29.07 11.15 -7.64
C GLN A 366 29.76 11.29 -6.28
N LYS A 367 30.99 11.82 -6.24
CA LYS A 367 31.71 12.08 -4.98
C LYS A 367 31.01 13.09 -4.10
N LEU A 368 30.53 14.20 -4.68
CA LEU A 368 29.80 15.23 -3.93
C LEU A 368 28.45 14.71 -3.40
N VAL A 369 27.72 13.92 -4.19
CA VAL A 369 26.48 13.25 -3.75
C VAL A 369 26.77 12.24 -2.64
N MET A 370 27.86 11.47 -2.75
CA MET A 370 28.28 10.55 -1.69
C MET A 370 28.64 11.29 -0.40
N LEU A 371 29.29 12.46 -0.49
CA LEU A 371 29.56 13.31 0.67
C LEU A 371 28.26 13.82 1.31
N ALA A 372 27.30 14.27 0.49
CA ALA A 372 26.00 14.75 0.95
C ALA A 372 25.18 13.66 1.66
N ASN A 373 25.37 12.40 1.27
CA ASN A 373 24.61 11.28 1.83
C ASN A 373 25.40 10.46 2.89
N LYS A 374 26.65 10.81 3.17
CA LYS A 374 27.60 9.97 3.94
C LYS A 374 27.08 9.52 5.31
N ASP A 375 26.36 10.41 6.00
CA ASP A 375 25.87 10.17 7.37
C ASP A 375 24.39 9.77 7.42
N LEU A 376 23.78 9.52 6.26
CA LEU A 376 22.37 9.15 6.15
C LEU A 376 22.18 7.65 6.38
N ARG A 377 21.21 7.34 7.23
CA ARG A 377 20.79 5.99 7.56
C ARG A 377 19.28 5.90 7.46
N LEU A 378 18.80 5.02 6.60
CA LEU A 378 17.39 4.64 6.58
C LEU A 378 17.15 3.73 7.78
N ASN A 379 16.36 4.23 8.73
CA ASN A 379 15.97 3.52 9.94
C ASN A 379 14.51 3.05 9.84
N ARG A 380 14.06 2.32 10.87
CA ARG A 380 12.68 1.84 11.01
C ARG A 380 11.62 2.92 10.77
N GLN A 381 11.82 4.13 11.30
CA GLN A 381 10.83 5.22 11.24
C GLN A 381 10.59 5.72 9.82
N GLU A 382 11.64 5.81 8.98
CA GLU A 382 11.45 6.22 7.58
C GLU A 382 10.69 5.16 6.77
N VAL A 383 10.91 3.86 7.06
CA VAL A 383 10.16 2.76 6.44
C VAL A 383 8.68 2.83 6.82
N ILE A 384 8.36 3.02 8.11
CA ILE A 384 6.98 3.20 8.59
C ILE A 384 6.32 4.41 7.94
N THR A 385 7.05 5.53 7.86
CA THR A 385 6.54 6.78 7.27
C THR A 385 6.21 6.58 5.80
N GLU A 386 7.08 5.92 5.04
CA GLU A 386 6.83 5.65 3.63
C GLU A 386 5.71 4.63 3.44
N PHE A 387 5.68 3.56 4.24
CA PHE A 387 4.60 2.59 4.21
C PHE A 387 3.24 3.27 4.44
N SER A 388 3.16 4.18 5.42
CA SER A 388 1.92 4.89 5.73
C SER A 388 1.43 5.77 4.57
N LYS A 389 2.36 6.42 3.85
CA LYS A 389 2.03 7.22 2.66
C LYS A 389 1.53 6.35 1.51
N VAL A 390 2.12 5.18 1.31
CA VAL A 390 1.80 4.29 0.18
C VAL A 390 0.49 3.54 0.42
N SER A 391 0.36 2.93 1.60
CA SER A 391 -0.76 2.07 1.96
C SER A 391 -1.99 2.86 2.43
N GLY A 392 -1.82 4.10 2.91
CA GLY A 392 -2.86 4.84 3.62
C GLY A 392 -3.11 4.32 5.05
N ILE A 393 -2.34 3.34 5.51
CA ILE A 393 -2.43 2.75 6.84
C ILE A 393 -1.47 3.50 7.76
N PRO A 394 -1.94 4.16 8.83
CA PRO A 394 -1.05 4.74 9.82
C PRO A 394 -0.30 3.60 10.53
N ALA A 395 0.95 3.36 10.15
CA ALA A 395 1.80 2.31 10.73
C ALA A 395 2.66 2.81 11.89
N ASN A 396 2.48 4.06 12.32
CA ASN A 396 3.14 4.57 13.52
C ASN A 396 2.72 3.72 14.73
N LYS A 397 3.72 3.29 15.51
CA LYS A 397 3.51 3.08 16.95
C LYS A 397 2.92 4.37 17.49
N LEU A 398 1.84 4.23 18.27
CA LEU A 398 1.01 5.28 18.86
C LEU A 398 1.75 6.63 18.93
N ASP A 399 1.30 7.61 18.15
CA ASP A 399 1.81 8.99 18.23
C ASP A 399 1.73 9.48 19.70
N GLU A 400 2.58 10.41 20.13
CA GLU A 400 2.53 10.96 21.51
C GLU A 400 1.11 11.46 21.84
N ASN A 401 0.43 12.04 20.85
CA ASN A 401 -0.97 12.45 20.94
C ASN A 401 -1.96 11.26 21.04
N GLU A 402 -1.69 10.14 20.36
CA GLU A 402 -2.54 8.94 20.44
C GLU A 402 -2.39 8.25 21.80
N VAL A 403 -1.18 8.21 22.35
CA VAL A 403 -0.93 7.71 23.71
C VAL A 403 -1.69 8.53 24.74
N GLU A 404 -1.61 9.87 24.68
CA GLU A 404 -2.35 10.74 25.59
C GLU A 404 -3.88 10.56 25.45
N ASN A 405 -4.37 10.46 24.22
CA ASN A 405 -5.78 10.20 23.94
C ASN A 405 -6.25 8.83 24.48
N LEU A 406 -5.41 7.80 24.38
CA LEU A 406 -5.70 6.47 24.92
C LEU A 406 -5.69 6.50 26.45
N ILE A 407 -4.70 7.11 27.10
CA ILE A 407 -4.64 7.26 28.56
C ILE A 407 -5.94 7.90 29.07
N ASN A 408 -6.34 9.00 28.44
CA ASN A 408 -7.52 9.78 28.78
C ASN A 408 -8.83 9.29 28.12
N LEU A 409 -8.83 8.13 27.44
CA LEU A 409 -9.95 7.68 26.61
C LEU A 409 -11.27 7.59 27.38
N GLU A 410 -11.27 7.05 28.60
CA GLU A 410 -12.46 6.96 29.43
C GLU A 410 -13.05 8.34 29.73
N ALA A 411 -12.22 9.30 30.17
CA ALA A 411 -12.65 10.67 30.46
C ALA A 411 -13.15 11.39 29.19
N ASN A 412 -12.44 11.21 28.08
CA ASN A 412 -12.81 11.75 26.77
C ASN A 412 -14.16 11.20 26.30
N LEU A 413 -14.41 9.90 26.46
CA LEU A 413 -15.69 9.27 26.14
C LEU A 413 -16.80 9.74 27.08
N LEU A 414 -16.58 9.81 28.40
CA LEU A 414 -17.56 10.30 29.39
C LEU A 414 -17.95 11.77 29.16
N SER A 415 -17.04 12.60 28.64
CA SER A 415 -17.37 13.98 28.25
C SER A 415 -18.38 14.08 27.09
N ARG A 416 -18.56 12.99 26.34
CA ARG A 416 -19.39 12.93 25.13
C ARG A 416 -20.57 11.97 25.24
N ILE A 417 -20.45 10.90 26.00
CA ILE A 417 -21.44 9.84 26.16
C ILE A 417 -21.93 9.90 27.61
N PHE A 418 -23.18 10.33 27.78
CA PHE A 418 -23.79 10.51 29.10
C PHE A 418 -24.73 9.35 29.43
N GLY A 419 -24.73 8.92 30.70
CA GLY A 419 -25.66 7.91 31.21
C GLY A 419 -25.34 6.47 30.80
N GLN A 420 -24.14 6.21 30.27
CA GLN A 420 -23.70 4.88 29.83
C GLN A 420 -22.32 4.52 30.40
N ASP A 421 -22.04 4.97 31.62
CA ASP A 421 -20.70 5.00 32.23
C ASP A 421 -20.05 3.62 32.31
N SER A 422 -20.83 2.58 32.66
CA SER A 422 -20.32 1.19 32.71
C SER A 422 -19.87 0.68 31.34
N ILE A 423 -20.57 1.07 30.27
CA ILE A 423 -20.23 0.70 28.89
C ILE A 423 -18.99 1.46 28.46
N VAL A 424 -18.93 2.77 28.75
CA VAL A 424 -17.76 3.61 28.46
C VAL A 424 -16.50 3.03 29.11
N LYS A 425 -16.57 2.65 30.37
CA LYS A 425 -15.45 2.03 31.10
C LYS A 425 -15.01 0.71 30.48
N HIS A 426 -15.96 -0.18 30.14
CA HIS A 426 -15.65 -1.45 29.47
C HIS A 426 -14.94 -1.22 28.14
N VAL A 427 -15.53 -0.41 27.27
CA VAL A 427 -14.97 -0.12 25.95
C VAL A 427 -13.61 0.56 26.05
N ALA A 428 -13.43 1.54 26.94
CA ALA A 428 -12.16 2.24 27.11
C ALA A 428 -11.03 1.28 27.53
N ASN A 429 -11.31 0.36 28.46
CA ASN A 429 -10.34 -0.64 28.90
C ASN A 429 -10.02 -1.65 27.80
N SER A 430 -11.04 -2.20 27.14
CA SER A 430 -10.83 -3.17 26.06
C SER A 430 -10.06 -2.58 24.88
N VAL A 431 -10.32 -1.31 24.53
CA VAL A 431 -9.55 -0.61 23.48
C VAL A 431 -8.10 -0.35 23.90
N LYS A 432 -7.85 0.01 25.17
CA LYS A 432 -6.48 0.18 25.69
C LYS A 432 -5.69 -1.13 25.60
N VAL A 433 -6.30 -2.24 26.00
CA VAL A 433 -5.68 -3.58 25.92
C VAL A 433 -5.37 -3.91 24.45
N ALA A 434 -6.36 -3.85 23.57
CA ALA A 434 -6.19 -4.20 22.15
C ALA A 434 -5.16 -3.32 21.40
N LYS A 435 -4.86 -2.12 21.89
CA LYS A 435 -3.87 -1.22 21.29
C LYS A 435 -2.45 -1.42 21.82
N VAL A 436 -2.28 -2.01 23.00
CA VAL A 436 -0.98 -2.22 23.64
C VAL A 436 -0.53 -3.67 23.53
N ASP A 437 -1.48 -4.61 23.56
CA ASP A 437 -1.19 -6.03 23.44
C ASP A 437 -0.88 -6.37 21.98
N GLU A 438 0.30 -6.96 21.75
CA GLU A 438 0.79 -7.35 20.41
C GLU A 438 0.45 -8.82 20.10
N LEU A 439 -0.49 -9.43 20.83
CA LEU A 439 -0.94 -10.79 20.55
C LEU A 439 -1.60 -10.86 19.17
N GLU A 440 -1.09 -11.73 18.30
CA GLU A 440 -1.72 -12.07 17.03
C GLU A 440 -3.02 -12.84 17.28
N GLU A 441 -4.13 -12.13 17.48
CA GLU A 441 -5.46 -12.71 17.49
C GLU A 441 -6.04 -12.79 16.07
N SER A 442 -6.60 -13.95 15.72
CA SER A 442 -7.35 -14.10 14.47
C SER A 442 -8.69 -13.36 14.57
N GLY A 443 -8.94 -12.40 13.68
CA GLY A 443 -10.19 -11.64 13.68
C GLY A 443 -9.98 -10.14 13.43
N PRO A 444 -11.04 -9.33 13.54
CA PRO A 444 -10.91 -7.88 13.56
C PRO A 444 -10.26 -7.39 14.85
N ALA A 445 -9.66 -6.19 14.83
CA ALA A 445 -9.01 -5.58 16.01
C ALA A 445 -9.92 -5.62 17.25
N MET A 446 -11.20 -5.31 17.06
CA MET A 446 -12.24 -5.43 18.08
C MET A 446 -13.59 -5.64 17.40
N SER A 447 -14.49 -6.40 18.04
CA SER A 447 -15.87 -6.53 17.60
C SER A 447 -16.83 -6.25 18.76
N TYR A 448 -17.84 -5.41 18.51
CA TYR A 448 -18.88 -5.07 19.48
C TYR A 448 -20.28 -5.23 18.90
N LEU A 449 -21.21 -5.65 19.75
CA LEU A 449 -22.65 -5.63 19.48
C LEU A 449 -23.35 -4.73 20.51
N PHE A 450 -23.79 -3.55 20.08
CA PHE A 450 -24.48 -2.58 20.91
C PHE A 450 -26.00 -2.79 20.80
N LEU A 451 -26.63 -3.14 21.92
CA LEU A 451 -28.06 -3.39 22.04
C LEU A 451 -28.74 -2.29 22.83
N GLY A 452 -30.02 -2.03 22.59
CA GLY A 452 -30.84 -1.11 23.39
C GLY A 452 -31.78 -0.26 22.54
N PRO A 453 -32.61 0.60 23.15
CA PRO A 453 -33.57 1.43 22.42
C PRO A 453 -32.93 2.44 21.45
N SER A 454 -33.75 3.01 20.58
CA SER A 454 -33.35 4.10 19.71
C SER A 454 -32.96 5.36 20.49
N GLY A 455 -31.95 6.10 20.03
CA GLY A 455 -31.61 7.41 20.57
C GLY A 455 -30.84 7.44 21.91
N VAL A 456 -30.39 6.29 22.42
CA VAL A 456 -29.61 6.18 23.68
C VAL A 456 -28.10 6.38 23.54
N GLY A 457 -27.59 6.53 22.30
CA GLY A 457 -26.17 6.84 22.06
C GLY A 457 -25.32 5.74 21.42
N LYS A 458 -25.90 4.62 20.95
CA LYS A 458 -25.16 3.53 20.26
C LYS A 458 -24.26 4.03 19.12
N THR A 459 -24.84 4.78 18.18
CA THR A 459 -24.10 5.38 17.04
C THR A 459 -23.16 6.51 17.48
N GLU A 460 -23.50 7.23 18.56
CA GLU A 460 -22.66 8.32 19.08
C GLU A 460 -21.39 7.78 19.73
N MET A 461 -21.46 6.63 20.41
CA MET A 461 -20.30 5.90 20.92
C MET A 461 -19.33 5.55 19.78
N ALA A 462 -19.84 5.03 18.66
CA ALA A 462 -19.00 4.70 17.50
C ALA A 462 -18.29 5.95 16.94
N LYS A 463 -18.98 7.08 16.84
CA LYS A 463 -18.36 8.37 16.42
C LYS A 463 -17.33 8.89 17.43
N ALA A 464 -17.62 8.74 18.73
CA ALA A 464 -16.71 9.14 19.79
C ALA A 464 -15.41 8.33 19.74
N LEU A 465 -15.52 7.01 19.58
CA LEU A 465 -14.38 6.12 19.39
C LEU A 465 -13.59 6.48 18.14
N ALA A 466 -14.26 6.76 17.01
CA ALA A 466 -13.58 7.16 15.79
C ALA A 466 -12.70 8.40 16.02
N LYS A 467 -13.25 9.41 16.71
CA LYS A 467 -12.53 10.64 17.06
C LYS A 467 -11.34 10.40 18.00
N TYR A 468 -11.55 9.69 19.10
CA TYR A 468 -10.56 9.61 20.18
C TYR A 468 -9.54 8.47 20.01
N VAL A 469 -9.88 7.43 19.25
CA VAL A 469 -8.99 6.28 18.99
C VAL A 469 -8.24 6.43 17.67
N TYR A 470 -8.87 7.04 16.66
CA TYR A 470 -8.32 7.16 15.30
C TYR A 470 -8.14 8.64 14.86
N GLY A 471 -8.27 9.60 15.77
CA GLY A 471 -8.04 11.03 15.55
C GLY A 471 -9.12 11.78 14.74
N ASP A 472 -9.96 11.09 13.98
CA ASP A 472 -10.97 11.70 13.10
C ASP A 472 -12.30 10.93 13.14
N GLU A 473 -13.43 11.65 13.23
CA GLU A 473 -14.77 11.05 13.08
C GLU A 473 -15.00 10.47 11.69
N LYS A 474 -14.35 11.01 10.65
CA LYS A 474 -14.35 10.43 9.30
C LYS A 474 -13.69 9.04 9.28
N SER A 475 -12.95 8.73 10.35
CA SER A 475 -12.70 7.41 10.96
C SER A 475 -13.71 6.31 10.61
N LEU A 476 -14.97 6.68 10.80
CA LEU A 476 -16.14 5.82 10.78
C LEU A 476 -16.67 5.60 9.36
N VAL A 477 -16.67 4.35 8.90
CA VAL A 477 -17.42 3.91 7.72
C VAL A 477 -18.75 3.33 8.22
N ARG A 478 -19.88 3.85 7.73
CA ARG A 478 -21.22 3.43 8.17
C ARG A 478 -21.95 2.69 7.05
N PHE A 479 -22.50 1.54 7.39
CA PHE A 479 -23.40 0.75 6.56
C PHE A 479 -24.76 0.67 7.24
N ASP A 480 -25.82 1.06 6.53
CA ASP A 480 -27.20 0.91 6.99
C ASP A 480 -27.72 -0.46 6.57
N MET A 481 -28.00 -1.34 7.53
CA MET A 481 -28.42 -2.71 7.26
C MET A 481 -29.84 -2.81 6.72
N SER A 482 -30.64 -1.74 6.80
CA SER A 482 -31.95 -1.67 6.14
C SER A 482 -31.82 -1.65 4.61
N GLU A 483 -30.67 -1.24 4.05
CA GLU A 483 -30.42 -1.34 2.60
C GLU A 483 -30.14 -2.78 2.12
N TYR A 484 -29.91 -3.71 3.06
CA TYR A 484 -29.50 -5.09 2.79
C TYR A 484 -30.54 -6.12 3.28
N MET A 485 -31.82 -5.73 3.33
CA MET A 485 -32.95 -6.61 3.67
C MET A 485 -33.17 -7.73 2.63
N GLU A 486 -32.85 -7.45 1.37
CA GLU A 486 -33.09 -8.35 0.24
C GLU A 486 -31.83 -9.12 -0.16
N LYS A 487 -32.00 -10.39 -0.57
CA LYS A 487 -30.89 -11.27 -0.94
C LYS A 487 -29.99 -10.68 -2.06
N HIS A 488 -30.58 -10.00 -3.04
CA HIS A 488 -29.83 -9.38 -4.13
C HIS A 488 -28.98 -8.18 -3.67
N ALA A 489 -29.37 -7.50 -2.59
CA ALA A 489 -28.59 -6.41 -2.02
C ALA A 489 -27.34 -6.94 -1.28
N VAL A 490 -27.41 -8.13 -0.67
CA VAL A 490 -26.26 -8.79 -0.03
C VAL A 490 -25.11 -9.01 -1.01
N ALA A 491 -25.42 -9.38 -2.26
CA ALA A 491 -24.41 -9.53 -3.30
C ALA A 491 -23.62 -8.22 -3.55
N LYS A 492 -24.20 -7.04 -3.31
CA LYS A 492 -23.46 -5.77 -3.45
C LYS A 492 -22.34 -5.63 -2.41
N LEU A 493 -22.45 -6.24 -1.23
CA LEU A 493 -21.40 -6.18 -0.20
C LEU A 493 -20.12 -6.92 -0.65
N ILE A 494 -20.27 -8.06 -1.30
CA ILE A 494 -19.18 -8.98 -1.72
C ILE A 494 -18.90 -8.96 -3.23
N GLY A 495 -19.69 -8.24 -4.01
CA GLY A 495 -19.59 -8.13 -5.48
C GLY A 495 -20.56 -9.04 -6.20
N ALA A 496 -20.89 -8.73 -7.45
CA ALA A 496 -21.71 -9.62 -8.27
C ALA A 496 -20.99 -10.96 -8.52
N PRO A 497 -21.70 -12.08 -8.69
CA PRO A 497 -21.08 -13.35 -9.05
C PRO A 497 -20.54 -13.33 -10.50
N PRO A 498 -19.60 -14.24 -10.87
CA PRO A 498 -19.05 -14.32 -12.22
C PRO A 498 -20.14 -14.42 -13.30
N GLY A 499 -20.04 -13.58 -14.34
CA GLY A 499 -20.98 -13.57 -15.47
C GLY A 499 -22.15 -12.57 -15.36
N TYR A 500 -22.22 -11.78 -14.28
CA TYR A 500 -23.20 -10.70 -14.11
C TYR A 500 -22.56 -9.31 -14.30
N GLU A 501 -23.37 -8.34 -14.75
CA GLU A 501 -22.92 -6.94 -14.91
C GLU A 501 -22.44 -6.38 -13.56
N GLY A 502 -21.25 -5.74 -13.55
CA GLY A 502 -20.62 -5.25 -12.33
C GLY A 502 -19.71 -6.25 -11.60
N PHE A 503 -19.47 -7.45 -12.16
CA PHE A 503 -18.51 -8.42 -11.62
C PHE A 503 -17.13 -7.80 -11.34
N GLU A 504 -16.58 -7.04 -12.29
CA GLU A 504 -15.24 -6.45 -12.15
C GLU A 504 -15.15 -5.32 -11.10
N ALA A 505 -16.29 -4.78 -10.65
CA ALA A 505 -16.32 -3.69 -9.68
C ALA A 505 -16.00 -4.15 -8.25
N GLY A 506 -16.09 -5.46 -7.96
CA GLY A 506 -15.90 -6.00 -6.60
C GLY A 506 -17.03 -5.64 -5.63
N GLY A 507 -16.86 -5.98 -4.36
CA GLY A 507 -17.84 -5.72 -3.31
C GLY A 507 -17.69 -4.34 -2.65
N ILE A 508 -18.81 -3.69 -2.30
CA ILE A 508 -18.80 -2.38 -1.60
C ILE A 508 -18.05 -2.47 -0.27
N LEU A 509 -18.26 -3.55 0.51
CA LEU A 509 -17.58 -3.73 1.79
C LEU A 509 -16.08 -3.93 1.56
N THR A 510 -15.71 -4.85 0.67
CA THR A 510 -14.30 -5.13 0.35
C THR A 510 -13.57 -3.91 -0.23
N ASN A 511 -14.23 -3.13 -1.10
CA ASN A 511 -13.65 -1.91 -1.65
C ASN A 511 -13.48 -0.83 -0.58
N SER A 512 -14.45 -0.71 0.34
CA SER A 512 -14.35 0.23 1.46
C SER A 512 -13.17 -0.13 2.36
N VAL A 513 -12.98 -1.41 2.69
CA VAL A 513 -11.84 -1.89 3.49
C VAL A 513 -10.51 -1.67 2.78
N ARG A 514 -10.41 -1.91 1.47
CA ARG A 514 -9.18 -1.58 0.71
C ARG A 514 -8.86 -0.10 0.75
N ALA A 515 -9.87 0.74 0.57
CA ALA A 515 -9.70 2.20 0.61
C ALA A 515 -9.35 2.70 2.02
N LYS A 516 -9.83 2.01 3.05
CA LYS A 516 -9.62 2.37 4.44
C LYS A 516 -9.38 1.13 5.32
N PRO A 517 -8.15 0.62 5.37
CA PRO A 517 -7.85 -0.64 6.06
C PRO A 517 -7.83 -0.52 7.59
N VAL A 518 -7.91 0.71 8.11
CA VAL A 518 -7.87 1.03 9.54
C VAL A 518 -9.00 1.99 9.88
N GLY A 519 -9.77 1.67 10.91
CA GLY A 519 -10.83 2.54 11.41
C GLY A 519 -11.99 1.76 12.03
N ILE A 520 -13.16 2.41 12.06
CA ILE A 520 -14.37 1.83 12.65
C ILE A 520 -15.37 1.55 11.54
N TYR A 521 -15.86 0.31 11.47
CA TYR A 521 -16.89 -0.12 10.54
C TYR A 521 -18.17 -0.36 11.34
N LEU A 522 -19.12 0.56 11.17
CA LEU A 522 -20.40 0.56 11.85
C LEU A 522 -21.47 -0.06 10.95
N PHE A 523 -22.07 -1.15 11.43
CA PHE A 523 -23.22 -1.80 10.81
C PHE A 523 -24.45 -1.50 11.66
N ASP A 524 -25.25 -0.52 11.20
CA ASP A 524 -26.37 0.02 11.96
C ASP A 524 -27.64 -0.80 11.68
N GLU A 525 -28.44 -1.07 12.72
CA GLU A 525 -29.72 -1.81 12.63
C GLU A 525 -29.57 -3.23 12.06
N ILE A 526 -28.59 -3.99 12.56
CA ILE A 526 -28.23 -5.32 12.05
C ILE A 526 -29.38 -6.35 12.09
N GLU A 527 -30.41 -6.13 12.90
CA GLU A 527 -31.64 -6.94 12.90
C GLU A 527 -32.46 -6.84 11.62
N LYS A 528 -32.24 -5.82 10.80
CA LYS A 528 -32.93 -5.63 9.51
C LYS A 528 -32.24 -6.35 8.37
N ALA A 529 -30.98 -6.73 8.52
CA ALA A 529 -30.22 -7.39 7.47
C ALA A 529 -30.83 -8.74 7.07
N HIS A 530 -30.68 -9.10 5.78
CA HIS A 530 -30.97 -10.46 5.32
C HIS A 530 -30.08 -11.48 6.05
N PRO A 531 -30.57 -12.70 6.38
CA PRO A 531 -29.79 -13.72 7.09
C PRO A 531 -28.44 -14.08 6.46
N ASP A 532 -28.32 -14.00 5.12
CA ASP A 532 -27.07 -14.29 4.41
C ASP A 532 -25.92 -13.32 4.76
N VAL A 533 -26.24 -12.11 5.25
CA VAL A 533 -25.24 -11.14 5.72
C VAL A 533 -24.43 -11.71 6.89
N PHE A 534 -25.05 -12.48 7.78
CA PHE A 534 -24.36 -13.06 8.94
C PHE A 534 -23.30 -14.10 8.54
N ASN A 535 -23.47 -14.79 7.41
CA ASN A 535 -22.46 -15.74 6.92
C ASN A 535 -21.17 -15.02 6.55
N ILE A 536 -21.27 -13.82 5.98
CA ILE A 536 -20.13 -12.96 5.66
C ILE A 536 -19.43 -12.55 6.96
N PHE A 537 -20.18 -12.13 7.97
CA PHE A 537 -19.61 -11.71 9.25
C PHE A 537 -19.01 -12.86 10.06
N LEU A 538 -19.49 -14.10 9.93
CA LEU A 538 -18.85 -15.24 10.56
C LEU A 538 -17.39 -15.38 10.10
N GLN A 539 -17.14 -15.23 8.80
CA GLN A 539 -15.77 -15.26 8.24
C GLN A 539 -14.94 -14.08 8.75
N ILE A 540 -15.50 -12.86 8.71
CA ILE A 540 -14.79 -11.66 9.15
C ILE A 540 -14.42 -11.75 10.64
N LEU A 541 -15.39 -12.10 11.50
CA LEU A 541 -15.23 -12.15 12.95
C LEU A 541 -14.38 -13.35 13.43
N SER A 542 -14.07 -14.31 12.56
CA SER A 542 -13.20 -15.45 12.88
C SER A 542 -11.80 -15.28 12.34
N ASP A 543 -11.67 -15.08 11.03
CA ASP A 543 -10.37 -15.10 10.34
C ASP A 543 -9.83 -13.69 10.07
N GLY A 544 -10.60 -12.64 10.37
CA GLY A 544 -10.23 -11.26 10.06
C GLY A 544 -10.14 -10.99 8.56
N ARG A 545 -10.71 -11.84 7.71
CA ARG A 545 -10.56 -11.76 6.26
C ARG A 545 -11.88 -11.94 5.53
N LEU A 546 -11.98 -11.29 4.37
CA LEU A 546 -13.09 -11.50 3.44
C LEU A 546 -12.58 -11.54 2.02
N THR A 547 -13.02 -12.53 1.24
CA THR A 547 -12.70 -12.64 -0.18
C THR A 547 -13.94 -12.27 -0.99
N ASP A 548 -13.80 -11.32 -1.92
CA ASP A 548 -14.88 -10.94 -2.83
C ASP A 548 -15.10 -11.99 -3.93
N ASN A 549 -16.19 -11.85 -4.69
CA ASN A 549 -16.52 -12.76 -5.78
C ASN A 549 -15.52 -12.72 -6.96
N VAL A 550 -14.64 -11.72 -7.01
CA VAL A 550 -13.54 -11.61 -7.99
C VAL A 550 -12.30 -12.41 -7.53
N GLY A 551 -12.28 -12.85 -6.27
CA GLY A 551 -11.17 -13.58 -5.66
C GLY A 551 -10.16 -12.68 -4.94
N ARG A 552 -10.49 -11.39 -4.73
CA ARG A 552 -9.63 -10.45 -4.01
C ARG A 552 -9.95 -10.49 -2.53
N THR A 553 -8.94 -10.73 -1.71
CA THR A 553 -9.06 -10.79 -0.25
C THR A 553 -8.78 -9.43 0.37
N VAL A 554 -9.43 -9.14 1.50
CA VAL A 554 -9.18 -7.95 2.32
C VAL A 554 -9.01 -8.36 3.78
N ASP A 555 -8.24 -7.56 4.52
CA ASP A 555 -7.89 -7.79 5.93
C ASP A 555 -8.64 -6.81 6.85
N PHE A 556 -9.17 -7.32 7.96
CA PHE A 556 -9.91 -6.60 9.00
C PHE A 556 -9.13 -6.51 10.31
N SER A 557 -7.90 -7.02 10.39
CA SER A 557 -7.12 -7.13 11.64
C SER A 557 -6.90 -5.78 12.36
N ASP A 558 -6.94 -4.65 11.65
CA ASP A 558 -6.82 -3.30 12.22
C ASP A 558 -8.16 -2.51 12.20
N ILE A 559 -9.28 -3.20 11.95
CA ILE A 559 -10.63 -2.64 11.90
C ILE A 559 -11.39 -2.97 13.19
N MET A 560 -12.00 -1.95 13.79
CA MET A 560 -13.00 -2.13 14.84
C MET A 560 -14.39 -2.27 14.21
N ILE A 561 -15.03 -3.41 14.41
CA ILE A 561 -16.39 -3.68 13.96
C ILE A 561 -17.37 -3.34 15.07
N ILE A 562 -18.33 -2.46 14.78
CA ILE A 562 -19.43 -2.14 15.69
C ILE A 562 -20.74 -2.46 14.99
N MET A 563 -21.53 -3.35 15.58
CA MET A 563 -22.89 -3.63 15.15
C MET A 563 -23.85 -2.99 16.14
N THR A 564 -24.91 -2.33 15.66
CA THR A 564 -25.98 -1.84 16.53
C THR A 564 -27.26 -2.63 16.27
N SER A 565 -28.05 -2.86 17.32
CA SER A 565 -29.38 -3.40 17.18
C SER A 565 -30.36 -2.77 18.15
N ASN A 566 -31.63 -2.71 17.73
CA ASN A 566 -32.75 -2.33 18.57
C ASN A 566 -33.46 -3.53 19.22
N ILE A 567 -32.90 -4.75 19.13
CA ILE A 567 -33.40 -5.91 19.88
C ILE A 567 -33.50 -5.58 21.37
N GLY A 568 -34.60 -6.01 21.99
CA GLY A 568 -34.92 -5.73 23.38
C GLY A 568 -35.54 -4.36 23.65
N GLN A 569 -35.71 -3.50 22.63
CA GLN A 569 -36.33 -2.18 22.77
C GLN A 569 -37.68 -2.21 23.53
N PRO A 570 -38.63 -3.14 23.28
CA PRO A 570 -39.90 -3.15 24.00
C PRO A 570 -39.72 -3.30 25.52
N TYR A 571 -38.78 -4.12 25.97
CA TYR A 571 -38.49 -4.33 27.39
C TYR A 571 -37.83 -3.10 28.01
N TYR A 572 -36.94 -2.45 27.27
CA TYR A 572 -36.40 -1.14 27.61
C TYR A 572 -37.36 0.02 27.27
N LEU A 573 -38.66 -0.20 27.03
CA LEU A 573 -39.64 0.88 27.05
C LEU A 573 -40.78 0.63 28.05
N ASP A 574 -40.91 -0.59 28.57
CA ASP A 574 -41.89 -0.94 29.60
C ASP A 574 -41.58 -0.23 30.94
N PRO A 575 -42.44 0.65 31.46
CA PRO A 575 -42.22 1.32 32.73
C PRO A 575 -42.27 0.38 33.95
N ASN A 576 -42.78 -0.85 33.79
CA ASN A 576 -42.89 -1.81 34.88
C ASN A 576 -41.65 -2.67 35.07
N LEU A 577 -40.69 -2.62 34.14
CA LEU A 577 -39.46 -3.41 34.20
C LEU A 577 -38.31 -2.55 34.68
N THR A 578 -37.50 -3.12 35.58
CA THR A 578 -36.19 -2.57 35.90
C THR A 578 -35.23 -2.76 34.73
N ASP A 579 -34.15 -1.96 34.68
CA ASP A 579 -33.12 -2.09 33.64
C ASP A 579 -32.47 -3.49 33.63
N GLU A 580 -32.35 -4.14 34.78
CA GLU A 580 -31.78 -5.49 34.88
C GLU A 580 -32.73 -6.56 34.32
N GLU A 581 -34.04 -6.46 34.63
CA GLU A 581 -35.05 -7.35 34.06
C GLU A 581 -35.17 -7.16 32.54
N ALA A 582 -35.20 -5.91 32.09
CA ALA A 582 -35.21 -5.56 30.67
C ALA A 582 -33.96 -6.11 29.96
N ARG A 583 -32.79 -6.05 30.60
CA ARG A 583 -31.56 -6.66 30.09
C ARG A 583 -31.69 -8.17 29.95
N GLY A 584 -32.18 -8.88 30.97
CA GLY A 584 -32.38 -10.32 30.92
C GLY A 584 -33.31 -10.75 29.77
N LEU A 585 -34.43 -10.04 29.59
CA LEU A 585 -35.37 -10.29 28.49
C LEU A 585 -34.76 -9.98 27.12
N ALA A 586 -34.04 -8.86 26.99
CA ALA A 586 -33.33 -8.50 25.76
C ALA A 586 -32.26 -9.54 25.38
N THR A 587 -31.52 -10.06 26.36
CA THR A 587 -30.53 -11.14 26.12
C THR A 587 -31.22 -12.43 25.67
N ASN A 588 -32.39 -12.77 26.22
CA ASN A 588 -33.16 -13.93 25.77
C ASN A 588 -33.68 -13.76 24.33
N GLU A 589 -34.21 -12.59 23.99
CA GLU A 589 -34.62 -12.28 22.61
C GLU A 589 -33.44 -12.37 21.65
N LEU A 590 -32.28 -11.81 22.02
CA LEU A 590 -31.06 -11.90 21.22
C LEU A 590 -30.64 -13.35 20.93
N ASN A 591 -30.66 -14.21 21.96
CA ASN A 591 -30.30 -15.63 21.84
C ASN A 591 -31.29 -16.39 20.94
N ASN A 592 -32.54 -15.94 20.84
CA ASN A 592 -33.55 -16.54 19.97
C ASN A 592 -33.42 -16.03 18.52
N THR A 593 -33.01 -14.77 18.33
CA THR A 593 -32.88 -14.16 17.01
C THR A 593 -31.59 -14.58 16.30
N TYR A 594 -30.47 -14.66 17.02
CA TYR A 594 -29.16 -14.97 16.45
C TYR A 594 -28.58 -16.29 16.94
N ARG A 595 -27.86 -16.96 16.04
CA ARG A 595 -27.15 -18.20 16.36
C ARG A 595 -26.04 -17.93 17.38
N SER A 596 -25.88 -18.86 18.32
CA SER A 596 -24.81 -18.79 19.33
C SER A 596 -23.42 -18.69 18.71
N GLU A 597 -23.22 -19.27 17.53
CA GLU A 597 -21.96 -19.18 16.78
C GLU A 597 -21.55 -17.73 16.50
N LEU A 598 -22.49 -16.88 16.05
CA LEU A 598 -22.23 -15.45 15.80
C LEU A 598 -21.98 -14.72 17.12
N LEU A 599 -22.85 -14.94 18.11
CA LEU A 599 -22.80 -14.23 19.40
C LEU A 599 -21.49 -14.51 20.16
N ASN A 600 -20.95 -15.72 20.07
CA ASN A 600 -19.71 -16.10 20.72
C ASN A 600 -18.48 -15.40 20.11
N ARG A 601 -18.57 -14.84 18.90
CA ARG A 601 -17.47 -14.08 18.25
C ARG A 601 -17.27 -12.68 18.83
N PHE A 602 -18.18 -12.19 19.67
CA PHE A 602 -18.03 -10.94 20.40
C PHE A 602 -17.33 -11.17 21.74
N ASN A 603 -16.08 -11.67 21.69
CA ASN A 603 -15.24 -12.03 22.84
C ASN A 603 -15.98 -12.83 23.92
N GLY A 604 -16.48 -14.03 23.56
CA GLY A 604 -17.20 -14.86 24.52
C GLY A 604 -18.53 -14.27 25.02
N ARG A 605 -19.10 -13.31 24.26
CA ARG A 605 -20.28 -12.48 24.57
C ARG A 605 -20.02 -11.28 25.49
N GLU A 606 -18.79 -11.06 25.96
CA GLU A 606 -18.47 -9.91 26.81
C GLU A 606 -18.60 -8.57 26.07
N ASN A 607 -18.40 -8.57 24.74
CA ASN A 607 -18.55 -7.38 23.91
C ASN A 607 -19.98 -7.16 23.39
N ILE A 608 -20.96 -7.86 23.97
CA ILE A 608 -22.39 -7.58 23.76
C ILE A 608 -22.86 -6.60 24.83
N LEU A 609 -22.94 -5.32 24.46
CA LEU A 609 -23.14 -4.22 25.40
C LEU A 609 -24.58 -3.70 25.33
N HIS A 610 -25.26 -3.70 26.47
CA HIS A 610 -26.64 -3.27 26.61
C HIS A 610 -26.72 -1.81 27.07
N PHE A 611 -27.13 -0.92 26.17
CA PHE A 611 -27.39 0.49 26.44
C PHE A 611 -28.73 0.66 27.14
N LYS A 612 -28.70 1.41 28.24
CA LYS A 612 -29.86 1.68 29.09
C LYS A 612 -30.65 2.89 28.60
N ARG A 613 -31.85 3.07 29.14
CA ARG A 613 -32.62 4.31 28.94
C ARG A 613 -31.85 5.50 29.50
N LEU A 614 -32.04 6.67 28.92
CA LEU A 614 -31.43 7.89 29.42
C LEU A 614 -32.36 8.51 30.47
N PRO A 615 -31.89 8.72 31.71
CA PRO A 615 -32.67 9.44 32.71
C PRO A 615 -32.77 10.92 32.35
N MET A 616 -33.73 11.63 32.95
CA MET A 616 -34.05 13.01 32.54
C MET A 616 -32.86 13.95 32.74
N GLU A 617 -32.12 13.79 33.82
CA GLU A 617 -30.93 14.58 34.15
C GLU A 617 -29.87 14.46 33.05
N VAL A 618 -29.74 13.28 32.45
CA VAL A 618 -28.81 13.03 31.35
C VAL A 618 -29.28 13.71 30.06
N ILE A 619 -30.59 13.79 29.83
CA ILE A 619 -31.14 14.48 28.66
C ILE A 619 -30.88 15.98 28.76
N GLU A 620 -31.07 16.56 29.94
CA GLU A 620 -30.75 17.97 30.20
C GLU A 620 -29.25 18.25 29.94
N GLN A 621 -28.35 17.36 30.38
CA GLN A 621 -26.91 17.48 30.08
C GLN A 621 -26.62 17.44 28.57
N ILE A 622 -27.32 16.59 27.80
CA ILE A 622 -27.17 16.52 26.34
C ILE A 622 -27.57 17.85 25.69
N ILE A 623 -28.64 18.50 26.17
CA ILE A 623 -29.09 19.80 25.67
C ILE A 623 -28.13 20.92 26.06
N CYS A 624 -27.65 20.94 27.31
CA CYS A 624 -26.63 21.87 27.76
C CYS A 624 -25.38 21.79 26.87
N ARG A 625 -24.92 20.57 26.54
CA ARG A 625 -23.80 20.37 25.62
C ARG A 625 -24.08 20.94 24.23
N GLU A 626 -25.29 20.78 23.69
CA GLU A 626 -25.63 21.30 22.37
C GLU A 626 -25.67 22.84 22.34
N ILE A 627 -26.15 23.46 23.41
CA ILE A 627 -26.10 24.92 23.59
C ILE A 627 -24.65 25.40 23.67
N ASN A 628 -23.79 24.71 24.42
CA ASN A 628 -22.37 25.03 24.51
C ASN A 628 -21.66 24.93 23.16
N LYS A 629 -22.02 23.95 22.32
CA LYS A 629 -21.51 23.88 20.93
C LYS A 629 -21.94 25.08 20.09
N LEU A 630 -23.18 25.55 20.24
CA LEU A 630 -23.62 26.78 19.57
C LEU A 630 -22.85 27.99 20.08
N ASN A 631 -22.63 28.10 21.39
CA ASN A 631 -21.85 29.17 21.99
C ASN A 631 -20.42 29.21 21.45
N GLN A 632 -19.72 28.07 21.41
CA GLN A 632 -18.39 27.97 20.81
C GLN A 632 -18.37 28.44 19.34
N ALA A 633 -19.39 28.06 18.55
CA ALA A 633 -19.47 28.45 17.13
C ALA A 633 -19.68 29.96 16.92
N TYR A 634 -20.38 30.63 17.84
CA TYR A 634 -20.67 32.07 17.73
C TYR A 634 -19.76 32.97 18.59
N GLN A 635 -18.92 32.38 19.45
CA GLN A 635 -18.01 33.10 20.33
C GLN A 635 -17.06 34.04 19.57
N HIS A 636 -16.50 33.61 18.44
CA HIS A 636 -15.64 34.45 17.60
C HIS A 636 -16.34 35.69 17.03
N ARG A 637 -17.68 35.66 16.96
CA ARG A 637 -18.50 36.80 16.52
C ARG A 637 -18.98 37.66 17.70
N GLY A 638 -18.60 37.34 18.94
CA GLY A 638 -18.98 38.10 20.13
C GLY A 638 -20.42 37.88 20.59
N PHE A 639 -21.02 36.75 20.23
CA PHE A 639 -22.36 36.38 20.69
C PHE A 639 -22.32 35.21 21.67
N THR A 640 -23.14 35.30 22.71
CA THR A 640 -23.36 34.22 23.70
C THR A 640 -24.85 33.93 23.80
N ILE A 641 -25.22 32.66 23.97
CA ILE A 641 -26.58 32.19 24.15
C ILE A 641 -26.70 31.71 25.60
N GLU A 642 -27.63 32.30 26.34
CA GLU A 642 -27.94 31.94 27.71
C GLU A 642 -29.36 31.39 27.79
N ILE A 643 -29.50 30.22 28.40
CA ILE A 643 -30.79 29.56 28.62
C ILE A 643 -30.80 29.15 30.09
N SER A 644 -31.85 29.54 30.83
CA SER A 644 -31.97 29.16 32.24
C SER A 644 -32.18 27.65 32.41
N ASP A 645 -31.67 27.07 33.50
CA ASP A 645 -31.84 25.63 33.81
C ASP A 645 -33.33 25.23 33.87
N SER A 646 -34.18 26.11 34.40
CA SER A 646 -35.63 25.90 34.39
C SER A 646 -36.23 25.81 32.99
N SER A 647 -35.74 26.62 32.04
CA SER A 647 -36.16 26.54 30.64
C SER A 647 -35.70 25.24 29.98
N ILE A 648 -34.49 24.79 30.29
CA ILE A 648 -33.92 23.53 29.75
C ILE A 648 -34.73 22.34 30.27
N SER A 649 -35.02 22.31 31.57
CA SER A 649 -35.81 21.24 32.18
C SER A 649 -37.23 21.19 31.64
N ALA A 650 -37.90 22.34 31.53
CA ALA A 650 -39.24 22.44 30.95
C ALA A 650 -39.27 21.99 29.48
N PHE A 651 -38.27 22.39 28.67
CA PHE A 651 -38.13 21.95 27.29
C PHE A 651 -37.93 20.44 27.18
N CYS A 652 -37.08 19.86 28.04
CA CYS A 652 -36.84 18.42 28.04
C CYS A 652 -38.11 17.64 28.42
N HIS A 653 -38.88 18.11 29.42
CA HIS A 653 -40.14 17.48 29.82
C HIS A 653 -41.20 17.48 28.71
N ASP A 654 -41.33 18.59 27.99
CA ASP A 654 -42.36 18.74 26.95
C ASP A 654 -42.03 17.94 25.68
N HIS A 655 -40.75 17.78 25.35
CA HIS A 655 -40.32 17.23 24.05
C HIS A 655 -39.61 15.87 24.12
N TYR A 656 -39.23 15.38 25.30
CA TYR A 656 -38.63 14.06 25.43
C TYR A 656 -39.68 12.95 25.29
N ASP A 657 -39.46 12.06 24.34
CA ASP A 657 -40.24 10.86 24.12
C ASP A 657 -39.35 9.63 24.33
N LEU A 658 -39.74 8.76 25.27
CA LEU A 658 -39.07 7.49 25.57
C LEU A 658 -38.87 6.63 24.31
N ILE A 659 -39.82 6.63 23.38
CA ILE A 659 -39.77 5.81 22.15
C ILE A 659 -38.70 6.33 21.18
N ARG A 660 -38.56 7.66 21.07
CA ARG A 660 -37.60 8.31 20.16
C ARG A 660 -36.23 8.54 20.82
N GLY A 661 -36.15 8.46 22.14
CA GLY A 661 -34.95 8.79 22.92
C GLY A 661 -34.57 10.27 22.78
N ALA A 662 -33.29 10.61 22.96
CA ALA A 662 -32.80 11.98 22.75
C ALA A 662 -32.76 12.40 21.26
N ARG A 663 -33.26 11.56 20.35
CA ARG A 663 -33.20 11.76 18.89
C ARG A 663 -34.17 12.88 18.50
N GLY A 664 -33.62 13.98 17.98
CA GLY A 664 -34.39 15.13 17.50
C GLY A 664 -34.36 16.35 18.41
N LEU A 665 -34.12 16.21 19.72
CA LEU A 665 -34.02 17.36 20.64
C LEU A 665 -32.88 18.34 20.28
N PRO A 666 -31.64 17.89 19.97
CA PRO A 666 -30.60 18.79 19.48
C PRO A 666 -30.96 19.48 18.16
N GLY A 667 -31.70 18.78 17.30
CA GLY A 667 -32.21 19.32 16.04
C GLY A 667 -33.26 20.41 16.28
N TYR A 668 -34.13 20.22 17.27
CA TYR A 668 -35.14 21.19 17.66
C TYR A 668 -34.52 22.49 18.17
N ILE A 669 -33.49 22.40 19.03
CA ILE A 669 -32.70 23.56 19.48
C ILE A 669 -32.10 24.29 18.28
N LYS A 670 -31.48 23.57 17.34
CA LYS A 670 -30.92 24.17 16.12
C LYS A 670 -31.98 24.83 15.25
N THR A 671 -33.12 24.20 15.03
CA THR A 671 -34.16 24.72 14.14
C THR A 671 -34.88 25.93 14.75
N ASN A 672 -35.04 25.97 16.07
CA ASN A 672 -35.79 27.05 16.71
C ASN A 672 -34.91 28.20 17.20
N ILE A 673 -33.70 27.95 17.73
CA ILE A 673 -32.86 29.04 18.28
C ILE A 673 -31.95 29.66 17.21
N ARG A 674 -31.39 28.83 16.32
CA ARG A 674 -30.38 29.30 15.33
C ARG A 674 -30.91 30.35 14.36
N PRO A 675 -32.14 30.25 13.80
CA PRO A 675 -32.63 31.26 12.86
C PRO A 675 -32.73 32.65 13.46
N PHE A 676 -33.11 32.79 14.74
CA PHE A 676 -33.16 34.09 15.40
C PHE A 676 -31.78 34.74 15.46
N ILE A 677 -30.75 33.97 15.83
CA ILE A 677 -29.36 34.44 15.89
C ILE A 677 -28.89 34.85 14.49
N VAL A 678 -29.10 34.00 13.49
CA VAL A 678 -28.66 34.26 12.11
C VAL A 678 -29.36 35.49 11.54
N ASN A 679 -30.67 35.61 11.71
CA ASN A 679 -31.44 36.76 11.23
C ASN A 679 -30.97 38.06 11.91
N HIS A 680 -30.68 38.02 13.21
CA HIS A 680 -30.15 39.18 13.92
C HIS A 680 -28.76 39.56 13.43
N ILE A 681 -27.87 38.58 13.21
CA ILE A 681 -26.53 38.82 12.64
C ILE A 681 -26.61 39.44 11.24
N LEU A 682 -27.55 38.97 10.40
CA LEU A 682 -27.73 39.51 9.05
C LEU A 682 -28.28 40.94 9.06
N GLN A 683 -29.15 41.26 10.01
CA GLN A 683 -29.73 42.60 10.17
C GLN A 683 -28.74 43.57 10.84
N ASN A 684 -27.93 43.09 11.79
CA ASN A 684 -27.01 43.90 12.60
C ASN A 684 -25.61 43.26 12.64
N PRO A 685 -24.80 43.38 11.56
CA PRO A 685 -23.54 42.65 11.41
C PRO A 685 -22.45 43.00 12.44
N ASN A 686 -22.54 44.18 13.05
CA ASN A 686 -21.53 44.73 13.96
C ASN A 686 -21.90 44.56 15.44
N ASP A 687 -23.09 44.01 15.74
CA ASP A 687 -23.53 43.85 17.11
C ASP A 687 -22.78 42.72 17.81
N LYS A 688 -22.64 42.84 19.13
CA LYS A 688 -22.13 41.83 20.05
C LYS A 688 -23.04 41.84 21.27
N GLY A 689 -23.27 40.67 21.87
CA GLY A 689 -24.24 40.60 22.94
C GLY A 689 -24.65 39.21 23.35
N ILE A 690 -25.65 39.16 24.22
CA ILE A 690 -26.19 37.94 24.80
C ILE A 690 -27.60 37.73 24.26
N PHE A 691 -27.86 36.54 23.73
CA PHE A 691 -29.20 36.06 23.44
C PHE A 691 -29.72 35.27 24.64
N SER A 692 -30.72 35.78 25.33
CA SER A 692 -31.40 35.08 26.42
C SER A 692 -32.62 34.35 25.86
N ALA A 693 -32.63 33.03 25.98
CA ALA A 693 -33.73 32.17 25.55
C ALA A 693 -34.56 31.70 26.75
N VAL A 694 -35.87 31.90 26.70
CA VAL A 694 -36.81 31.39 27.70
C VAL A 694 -37.76 30.41 27.02
N TYR A 695 -37.91 29.21 27.57
CA TYR A 695 -38.84 28.23 27.01
C TYR A 695 -40.25 28.49 27.53
N ASN A 696 -41.20 28.63 26.62
CA ASN A 696 -42.60 28.88 26.93
C ASN A 696 -43.42 27.61 26.71
N GLN A 697 -43.88 27.01 27.80
CA GLN A 697 -44.67 25.76 27.79
C GLN A 697 -46.05 25.92 27.13
N GLN A 698 -46.61 27.13 27.06
CA GLN A 698 -47.93 27.34 26.46
C GLN A 698 -47.86 27.35 24.93
N THR A 699 -46.80 27.93 24.37
CA THR A 699 -46.59 28.02 22.93
C THR A 699 -45.67 26.93 22.39
N HIS A 700 -45.09 26.12 23.28
CA HIS A 700 -44.03 25.14 23.00
C HIS A 700 -42.93 25.74 22.11
N SER A 701 -42.44 26.93 22.47
CA SER A 701 -41.43 27.67 21.70
C SER A 701 -40.43 28.38 22.60
N PHE A 702 -39.25 28.72 22.04
CA PHE A 702 -38.28 29.57 22.72
C PHE A 702 -38.54 31.04 22.38
N ASP A 703 -38.80 31.84 23.42
CA ASP A 703 -38.85 33.29 23.33
C ASP A 703 -37.43 33.83 23.48
N MET A 704 -36.95 34.50 22.44
CA MET A 704 -35.57 34.99 22.33
C MET A 704 -35.51 36.49 22.53
N THR A 705 -34.65 36.94 23.44
CA THR A 705 -34.34 38.37 23.63
C THR A 705 -32.86 38.61 23.43
N PHE A 706 -32.49 39.74 22.81
CA PHE A 706 -31.10 40.11 22.59
C PHE A 706 -30.73 41.31 23.45
N CYS A 707 -29.68 41.17 24.25
CA CYS A 707 -29.07 42.23 25.03
C CYS A 707 -27.71 42.57 24.41
N LYS A 708 -27.58 43.77 23.86
CA LYS A 708 -26.33 44.27 23.31
C LYS A 708 -25.34 44.55 24.45
N ILE A 709 -24.10 44.09 24.31
CA ILE A 709 -22.98 44.40 25.21
C ILE A 709 -22.30 45.69 24.78
#